data_AF-A0AAV9IPC3-F1
#
_entry.id   AF-A0AAV9IPC3-F1
#
_cell.length_a   1.000
_cell.length_b   1.000
_cell.length_c   1.000
_cell.angle_alpha   90.00
_cell.angle_beta   90.00
_cell.angle_gamma   90.00
#
_symmetry.space_group_name_H-M   'P 1'
#
loop_
_entity.id
_entity.type
_entity.pdbx_description
1 polymer ?
#
loop_
_entity_poly.entity_id
_entity_poly.type
_entity_poly.pdbx_seq_one_letter_code
_entity_poly.pdbx_strand_id
1 'polypeptide(L)'
;MYVPVVSFPREAWAPHPRWTQWLAGQLGACRARYRPTTSFPERAPPPPNRGGPFISRGAASARSTATVFLANLWLDGSLGTTDASGGSGPNGGNGPPTPSLAHGDGPADEPERFWGATRARPHESLADAVTDSNSTATAPRRLRALLLISDTGGGHRASANALRDAIQQLCPNAFDVFIVDMWVEWTLWPFTSLPESYQFLAKNPPLWRAAYCYGELPMTRRLTEEVANALAHERVRAALACVRPDIVVSLHPLTQNLPLRVMRRMGLRGRVPFVTVVTDLGGAHPTWFHPEADRVFVASEAVQQLALKRGVPPACIRQCGLPVRREFWSDASGDAATAAGDGYQPLPDPLLRQRLLESRYAWRLRLGGLDADRKTILVVGGGDGVGGLGRIAEAVVRRLDGVSRERAARGNPVRFQVVVVCGKNERLRRHLEVGMRERNPVAGPTRGAVAASSASLVTRVLVHGFVGNMGEWMAAADAIITKAGPGTIAEALTRGLPIMLSGFLPGQEEGNVPYVVDNGVGEYRRGPEAIAQGIAEWMADEERLLQMAVRARRLGRPHATYEIGREVVDMAREWPGYPDTAEVVDGIEAAHRPAPEQHPVDRGLRRWARTARAIGKAGMGRGPMAMGACRARSVPQPV
;
A
#
# COMPACT_ATOMS: atom_id res chain seq x y z
N MET A 1 -20.33 -3.11 42.54
CA MET A 1 -20.35 -1.81 41.84
C MET A 1 -20.56 -2.10 40.36
N TYR A 2 -21.80 -2.02 39.89
CA TYR A 2 -22.17 -2.22 38.49
C TYR A 2 -21.87 -0.91 37.72
N VAL A 3 -21.08 -0.99 36.65
CA VAL A 3 -20.91 0.11 35.68
C VAL A 3 -21.51 -0.37 34.34
N PRO A 4 -22.41 0.39 33.69
CA PRO A 4 -23.09 -0.09 32.49
C PRO A 4 -22.18 -0.06 31.27
N VAL A 5 -22.28 -1.10 30.45
CA VAL A 5 -21.70 -1.18 29.11
C VAL A 5 -22.47 -0.22 28.19
N VAL A 6 -21.82 0.87 27.77
CA VAL A 6 -22.34 1.74 26.70
C VAL A 6 -21.95 1.11 25.37
N SER A 7 -22.95 0.59 24.67
CA SER A 7 -22.86 0.11 23.29
C SER A 7 -22.73 1.31 22.33
N PHE A 8 -21.60 1.40 21.62
CA PHE A 8 -21.44 2.38 20.54
C PHE A 8 -22.20 1.93 19.28
N PRO A 9 -23.02 2.79 18.64
CA PRO A 9 -23.68 2.45 17.38
C PRO A 9 -22.69 2.35 16.22
N ARG A 10 -23.05 1.53 15.24
CA ARG A 10 -22.29 1.10 14.03
C ARG A 10 -21.97 2.20 12.99
N GLU A 11 -21.98 3.48 13.36
CA GLU A 11 -21.87 4.61 12.39
C GLU A 11 -20.52 5.34 12.39
N ALA A 12 -19.51 4.84 13.11
CA ALA A 12 -18.23 5.55 13.31
C ALA A 12 -17.22 5.51 12.13
N TRP A 13 -17.62 5.08 10.93
CA TRP A 13 -16.72 4.97 9.75
C TRP A 13 -17.28 5.58 8.46
N ALA A 14 -18.11 6.62 8.59
CA ALA A 14 -18.32 7.57 7.51
C ALA A 14 -17.23 8.66 7.57
N PRO A 15 -16.75 9.21 6.44
CA PRO A 15 -16.03 10.47 6.48
C PRO A 15 -16.89 11.45 7.28
N HIS A 16 -16.31 12.12 8.28
CA HIS A 16 -17.04 12.99 9.19
C HIS A 16 -18.05 13.84 8.38
N PRO A 17 -19.37 13.82 8.66
CA PRO A 17 -20.37 14.45 7.78
C PRO A 17 -20.10 15.94 7.52
N ARG A 18 -19.50 16.61 8.51
CA ARG A 18 -19.02 17.99 8.36
C ARG A 18 -17.91 18.16 7.32
N TRP A 19 -17.09 17.15 7.05
CA TRP A 19 -16.01 17.19 6.06
C TRP A 19 -16.53 17.15 4.63
N THR A 20 -17.47 16.24 4.33
CA THR A 20 -18.08 16.15 2.99
C THR A 20 -18.97 17.37 2.72
N GLN A 21 -19.69 17.88 3.73
CA GLN A 21 -20.44 19.13 3.63
C GLN A 21 -19.55 20.38 3.60
N TRP A 22 -18.43 20.41 4.33
CA TRP A 22 -17.49 21.52 4.30
C TRP A 22 -16.72 21.55 2.98
N LEU A 23 -16.24 20.41 2.47
CA LEU A 23 -15.59 20.33 1.16
C LEU A 23 -16.59 20.62 0.02
N ALA A 24 -17.83 20.14 0.10
CA ALA A 24 -18.90 20.51 -0.84
C ALA A 24 -19.27 22.00 -0.73
N GLY A 25 -19.23 22.58 0.47
CA GLY A 25 -19.45 24.00 0.73
C GLY A 25 -18.31 24.87 0.22
N GLN A 26 -17.06 24.46 0.38
CA GLN A 26 -15.86 25.15 -0.10
C GLN A 26 -15.71 25.02 -1.63
N LEU A 27 -15.99 23.84 -2.20
CA LEU A 27 -16.07 23.63 -3.65
C LEU A 27 -17.26 24.39 -4.26
N GLY A 28 -18.37 24.53 -3.51
CA GLY A 28 -19.51 25.38 -3.86
C GLY A 28 -19.15 26.88 -3.87
N ALA A 29 -18.42 27.34 -2.85
CA ALA A 29 -17.90 28.71 -2.77
C ALA A 29 -16.85 29.02 -3.86
N CYS A 30 -15.99 28.05 -4.21
CA CYS A 30 -15.07 28.17 -5.34
C CYS A 30 -15.80 28.20 -6.70
N ARG A 31 -16.88 27.44 -6.86
CA ARG A 31 -17.76 27.50 -8.06
C ARG A 31 -18.50 28.83 -8.18
N ALA A 32 -18.82 29.49 -7.06
CA ALA A 32 -19.44 30.81 -7.07
C ALA A 32 -18.45 31.93 -7.48
N ARG A 33 -17.16 31.80 -7.16
CA ARG A 33 -16.10 32.75 -7.56
C ARG A 33 -15.70 32.69 -9.04
N TYR A 34 -15.98 31.59 -9.74
CA TYR A 34 -15.59 31.37 -11.15
C TYR A 34 -16.78 31.02 -12.05
N ARG A 35 -17.89 31.75 -11.96
CA ARG A 35 -18.92 31.72 -13.01
C ARG A 35 -18.53 32.67 -14.15
N PRO A 36 -18.45 32.20 -15.40
CA PRO A 36 -18.57 33.08 -16.55
C PRO A 36 -19.98 33.69 -16.53
N THR A 37 -20.08 35.00 -16.69
CA THR A 37 -21.34 35.74 -16.76
C THR A 37 -22.09 35.37 -18.04
N THR A 38 -23.04 34.43 -17.93
CA THR A 38 -24.18 34.34 -18.86
C THR A 38 -25.43 33.95 -18.08
N SER A 39 -26.38 34.88 -18.04
CA SER A 39 -27.70 34.76 -17.40
C SER A 39 -28.69 34.08 -18.33
N PHE A 40 -29.41 33.06 -17.83
CA PHE A 40 -30.70 32.62 -18.37
C PHE A 40 -31.62 32.17 -17.22
N PRO A 41 -32.96 32.33 -17.35
CA PRO A 41 -33.89 32.41 -16.23
C PRO A 41 -34.34 31.05 -15.68
N GLU A 42 -34.69 31.05 -14.41
CA GLU A 42 -35.14 29.90 -13.60
C GLU A 42 -36.42 29.24 -14.13
N ARG A 43 -36.47 27.90 -14.11
CA ARG A 43 -37.70 27.11 -14.27
C ARG A 43 -38.13 26.50 -12.93
N ALA A 44 -39.43 26.55 -12.69
CA ALA A 44 -40.15 26.12 -11.50
C ALA A 44 -39.99 24.63 -11.12
N PRO A 45 -40.22 24.24 -9.85
CA PRO A 45 -40.00 22.88 -9.35
C PRO A 45 -41.14 21.91 -9.73
N PRO A 46 -40.87 20.59 -9.84
CA PRO A 46 -41.91 19.59 -10.13
C PRO A 46 -42.62 19.07 -8.85
N PRO A 47 -43.85 18.54 -8.98
CA PRO A 47 -44.67 18.04 -7.86
C PRO A 47 -44.34 16.60 -7.44
N PRO A 48 -44.89 16.10 -6.30
CA PRO A 48 -44.35 14.93 -5.59
C PRO A 48 -44.89 13.56 -6.05
N ASN A 49 -44.07 12.53 -5.79
CA ASN A 49 -44.22 11.11 -6.12
C ASN A 49 -45.51 10.44 -5.61
N ARG A 50 -46.06 9.51 -6.42
CA ARG A 50 -46.94 8.41 -5.99
C ARG A 50 -46.28 7.07 -6.28
N GLY A 51 -46.37 6.16 -5.30
CA GLY A 51 -45.67 4.88 -5.25
C GLY A 51 -46.20 3.76 -6.14
N GLY A 52 -45.36 2.73 -6.30
CA GLY A 52 -45.64 1.45 -6.95
C GLY A 52 -44.41 0.53 -6.85
N PRO A 53 -44.56 -0.80 -6.85
CA PRO A 53 -43.81 -1.70 -5.96
C PRO A 53 -42.47 -2.24 -6.49
N PHE A 54 -41.67 -2.69 -5.53
CA PHE A 54 -40.40 -3.41 -5.65
C PHE A 54 -40.50 -4.65 -6.55
N ILE A 55 -39.60 -4.75 -7.55
CA ILE A 55 -39.21 -6.02 -8.18
C ILE A 55 -37.69 -6.12 -8.17
N SER A 56 -37.21 -7.23 -7.59
CA SER A 56 -35.81 -7.65 -7.53
C SER A 56 -35.17 -7.80 -8.90
N ARG A 57 -33.98 -7.22 -9.09
CA ARG A 57 -33.04 -7.64 -10.13
C ARG A 57 -31.62 -7.75 -9.58
N GLY A 58 -31.27 -8.98 -9.21
CA GLY A 58 -29.90 -9.47 -9.38
C GLY A 58 -29.59 -9.63 -10.87
N ALA A 59 -28.30 -9.72 -11.20
CA ALA A 59 -27.73 -9.87 -12.54
C ALA A 59 -27.65 -8.59 -13.41
N ALA A 60 -26.83 -7.63 -13.00
CA ALA A 60 -26.31 -6.59 -13.89
C ALA A 60 -24.89 -6.09 -13.52
N SER A 61 -24.00 -6.96 -13.02
CA SER A 61 -22.62 -6.58 -12.68
C SER A 61 -21.52 -7.39 -13.36
N ALA A 62 -21.83 -8.15 -14.41
CA ALA A 62 -20.88 -9.08 -15.03
C ALA A 62 -20.39 -8.70 -16.44
N ARG A 63 -20.79 -7.54 -17.01
CA ARG A 63 -20.41 -7.14 -18.39
C ARG A 63 -19.52 -5.91 -18.49
N SER A 64 -19.13 -5.30 -17.38
CA SER A 64 -18.56 -3.93 -17.40
C SER A 64 -17.02 -3.87 -17.45
N THR A 65 -16.32 -4.91 -16.99
CA THR A 65 -14.84 -4.92 -16.96
C THR A 65 -14.23 -5.14 -18.35
N ALA A 66 -14.93 -5.88 -19.20
CA ALA A 66 -14.52 -6.08 -20.59
C ALA A 66 -14.69 -4.81 -21.42
N THR A 67 -15.45 -3.79 -21.01
CA THR A 67 -15.77 -2.64 -21.89
C THR A 67 -14.63 -1.62 -22.00
N VAL A 68 -13.83 -1.39 -20.95
CA VAL A 68 -12.61 -0.56 -21.07
C VAL A 68 -11.52 -1.29 -21.86
N PHE A 69 -11.50 -2.62 -21.76
CA PHE A 69 -10.62 -3.52 -22.51
C PHE A 69 -11.04 -3.67 -23.99
N LEU A 70 -12.34 -3.83 -24.27
CA LEU A 70 -12.93 -3.97 -25.60
C LEU A 70 -13.07 -2.65 -26.35
N ALA A 71 -13.26 -1.52 -25.64
CA ALA A 71 -13.23 -0.20 -26.28
C ALA A 71 -11.84 0.13 -26.88
N ASN A 72 -10.77 -0.49 -26.37
CA ASN A 72 -9.43 -0.39 -26.94
C ASN A 72 -9.14 -1.48 -27.99
N LEU A 73 -9.74 -2.67 -27.90
CA LEU A 73 -9.64 -3.73 -28.92
C LEU A 73 -10.45 -3.43 -30.19
N TRP A 74 -11.50 -2.59 -30.12
CA TRP A 74 -12.32 -2.23 -31.29
C TRP A 74 -11.70 -1.15 -32.20
N LEU A 75 -10.52 -0.63 -31.85
CA LEU A 75 -9.82 0.41 -32.62
C LEU A 75 -8.60 -0.10 -33.41
N ASP A 76 -8.35 -1.41 -33.42
CA ASP A 76 -7.35 -2.03 -34.31
C ASP A 76 -8.05 -2.97 -35.29
N GLY A 77 -8.78 -2.35 -36.20
CA GLY A 77 -9.52 -3.00 -37.28
C GLY A 77 -9.12 -2.39 -38.61
N SER A 78 -7.85 -2.52 -39.00
CA SER A 78 -7.41 -2.57 -40.41
C SER A 78 -5.88 -2.56 -40.45
N LEU A 79 -5.29 -3.72 -40.78
CA LEU A 79 -4.36 -3.87 -41.90
C LEU A 79 -3.99 -5.35 -42.08
N GLY A 80 -4.67 -5.97 -43.04
CA GLY A 80 -4.09 -6.83 -44.07
C GLY A 80 -3.28 -8.04 -43.65
N THR A 81 -3.95 -9.19 -43.58
CA THR A 81 -3.36 -10.49 -43.90
C THR A 81 -2.97 -10.53 -45.38
N THR A 82 -1.70 -10.79 -45.69
CA THR A 82 -1.29 -11.43 -46.95
C THR A 82 -0.18 -12.42 -46.66
N ASP A 83 -0.60 -13.69 -46.70
CA ASP A 83 0.03 -14.89 -47.22
C ASP A 83 1.52 -15.21 -47.01
N ALA A 84 1.67 -16.45 -46.54
CA ALA A 84 2.88 -17.24 -46.44
C ALA A 84 3.40 -17.66 -47.84
N SER A 85 4.72 -17.71 -47.97
CA SER A 85 5.42 -18.81 -48.66
C SER A 85 6.93 -18.76 -48.41
N GLY A 86 7.53 -19.95 -48.20
CA GLY A 86 8.91 -20.23 -48.62
C GLY A 86 9.99 -20.36 -47.55
N GLY A 87 10.34 -21.61 -47.21
CA GLY A 87 11.69 -22.11 -47.49
C GLY A 87 12.79 -22.02 -46.41
N SER A 88 13.08 -23.19 -45.82
CA SER A 88 14.42 -23.81 -45.67
C SER A 88 15.56 -23.13 -44.87
N GLY A 89 16.03 -23.84 -43.83
CA GLY A 89 17.44 -24.24 -43.74
C GLY A 89 18.34 -23.52 -42.69
N PRO A 90 19.16 -24.26 -41.91
CA PRO A 90 19.88 -23.74 -40.74
C PRO A 90 21.34 -23.37 -41.04
N ASN A 91 21.97 -22.51 -40.21
CA ASN A 91 23.39 -22.65 -39.83
C ASN A 91 23.89 -21.57 -38.86
N GLY A 92 24.86 -21.97 -38.02
CA GLY A 92 26.02 -21.14 -37.70
C GLY A 92 26.03 -20.53 -36.29
N GLY A 93 26.85 -21.10 -35.41
CA GLY A 93 27.09 -20.60 -34.07
C GLY A 93 28.04 -19.41 -33.99
N ASN A 94 28.17 -18.87 -32.77
CA ASN A 94 29.46 -18.67 -32.10
C ASN A 94 29.21 -18.08 -30.70
N GLY A 95 29.89 -18.67 -29.72
CA GLY A 95 29.92 -18.22 -28.32
C GLY A 95 30.70 -16.92 -28.12
N PRO A 96 30.74 -16.42 -26.87
CA PRO A 96 31.18 -15.07 -26.54
C PRO A 96 32.69 -15.02 -26.25
N PRO A 97 33.35 -13.86 -26.39
CA PRO A 97 34.66 -13.65 -25.79
C PRO A 97 34.53 -12.90 -24.45
N THR A 98 35.11 -13.50 -23.41
CA THR A 98 35.83 -12.76 -22.35
C THR A 98 37.26 -12.52 -22.84
N PRO A 99 38.00 -11.52 -22.31
CA PRO A 99 39.11 -11.92 -21.44
C PRO A 99 39.49 -10.97 -20.28
N SER A 100 39.88 -11.65 -19.19
CA SER A 100 41.05 -11.51 -18.31
C SER A 100 41.47 -10.22 -17.58
N LEU A 101 41.60 -10.43 -16.28
CA LEU A 101 42.44 -9.79 -15.26
C LEU A 101 43.94 -9.73 -15.63
N ALA A 102 44.63 -8.71 -15.10
CA ALA A 102 46.05 -8.74 -14.78
C ALA A 102 46.33 -7.98 -13.47
N HIS A 103 47.16 -8.59 -12.63
CA HIS A 103 47.68 -8.11 -11.34
C HIS A 103 48.85 -7.12 -11.50
N GLY A 104 49.08 -6.28 -10.49
CA GLY A 104 50.32 -5.52 -10.27
C GLY A 104 50.32 -4.81 -8.92
N ASP A 105 51.26 -5.18 -8.05
CA ASP A 105 51.46 -4.73 -6.66
C ASP A 105 52.23 -3.39 -6.52
N GLY A 106 51.73 -2.51 -5.61
CA GLY A 106 52.43 -1.61 -4.65
C GLY A 106 53.41 -0.51 -5.11
N PRO A 107 53.89 0.36 -4.18
CA PRO A 107 53.19 1.11 -3.13
C PRO A 107 53.52 2.64 -3.14
N ALA A 108 52.92 3.38 -2.18
CA ALA A 108 53.24 4.76 -1.72
C ALA A 108 52.76 5.96 -2.58
N ASP A 109 51.81 6.73 -2.02
CA ASP A 109 52.02 8.11 -1.54
C ASP A 109 50.68 8.79 -1.23
N GLU A 110 50.52 9.24 0.03
CA GLU A 110 49.52 10.24 0.41
C GLU A 110 49.82 11.58 -0.29
N PRO A 111 48.80 12.42 -0.53
CA PRO A 111 48.78 13.63 0.26
C PRO A 111 47.38 14.09 0.71
N GLU A 112 47.33 14.45 1.99
CA GLU A 112 46.75 15.68 2.54
C GLU A 112 45.39 16.21 2.03
N ARG A 113 44.40 16.06 2.91
CA ARG A 113 43.60 17.15 3.51
C ARG A 113 43.33 18.39 2.64
N PHE A 114 42.09 18.51 2.16
CA PHE A 114 41.48 19.81 1.87
C PHE A 114 40.05 19.87 2.45
N TRP A 115 39.96 20.20 3.74
CA TRP A 115 38.71 20.68 4.34
C TRP A 115 38.57 22.17 4.03
N GLY A 116 37.73 22.49 3.06
CA GLY A 116 37.30 23.87 2.79
C GLY A 116 36.32 24.33 3.87
N ALA A 117 36.81 25.19 4.75
CA ALA A 117 36.08 25.83 5.83
C ALA A 117 34.96 26.74 5.30
N THR A 118 33.70 26.46 5.67
CA THR A 118 32.65 27.48 5.70
C THR A 118 32.53 27.97 7.14
N ARG A 119 32.90 29.24 7.34
CA ARG A 119 32.92 30.01 8.59
C ARG A 119 31.76 29.66 9.54
N ALA A 120 32.12 29.10 10.69
CA ALA A 120 31.32 29.19 11.90
C ALA A 120 31.14 30.66 12.27
N ARG A 121 29.90 31.11 12.47
CA ARG A 121 29.62 32.37 13.19
C ARG A 121 29.66 32.09 14.69
N PRO A 122 30.15 33.03 15.53
CA PRO A 122 30.39 32.76 16.94
C PRO A 122 29.08 32.60 17.71
N HIS A 123 29.12 31.76 18.73
CA HIS A 123 28.18 31.76 19.85
C HIS A 123 28.11 33.17 20.46
N GLU A 124 26.96 33.84 20.33
CA GLU A 124 26.60 34.93 21.22
C GLU A 124 25.66 34.40 22.32
N SER A 125 26.01 34.77 23.54
CA SER A 125 25.45 34.27 24.79
C SER A 125 23.99 34.64 24.97
N LEU A 126 23.23 33.67 25.47
CA LEU A 126 21.93 33.87 26.12
C LEU A 126 22.10 34.77 27.37
N ALA A 127 22.01 36.09 27.20
CA ALA A 127 21.68 37.05 28.26
C ALA A 127 21.55 38.43 27.61
N ASP A 128 20.30 38.83 27.34
CA ASP A 128 19.78 40.20 27.36
C ASP A 128 18.50 40.27 26.51
N ALA A 129 17.43 39.71 27.05
CA ALA A 129 16.07 39.92 26.55
C ALA A 129 15.40 40.99 27.41
N VAL A 130 15.59 42.27 27.05
CA VAL A 130 14.81 43.39 27.57
C VAL A 130 13.62 43.61 26.65
N THR A 131 12.47 43.11 27.11
CA THR A 131 11.09 43.56 26.86
C THR A 131 10.79 44.33 25.57
N ASP A 132 10.39 43.60 24.53
CA ASP A 132 9.43 44.11 23.53
C ASP A 132 8.06 43.46 23.78
N SER A 133 7.32 44.04 24.71
CA SER A 133 5.93 43.69 24.98
C SER A 133 5.01 44.37 23.96
N ASN A 134 4.98 43.89 22.71
CA ASN A 134 3.87 44.15 21.78
C ASN A 134 3.82 43.29 20.51
N SER A 135 4.26 42.02 20.56
CA SER A 135 3.84 41.04 19.54
C SER A 135 2.68 40.21 20.08
N THR A 136 1.47 40.44 19.59
CA THR A 136 0.40 39.45 19.66
C THR A 136 0.89 38.21 18.90
N ALA A 137 1.48 37.26 19.61
CA ALA A 137 1.95 36.00 19.04
C ALA A 137 0.74 35.23 18.52
N THR A 138 0.43 35.38 17.23
CA THR A 138 -0.49 34.52 16.51
C THR A 138 -0.01 33.08 16.69
N ALA A 139 -0.88 32.20 17.18
CA ALA A 139 -0.55 30.79 17.34
C ALA A 139 0.08 30.25 16.04
N PRO A 140 1.19 29.49 16.11
CA PRO A 140 1.92 29.04 14.94
C PRO A 140 0.98 28.27 14.00
N ARG A 141 1.04 28.61 12.70
CA ARG A 141 0.22 27.98 11.66
C ARG A 141 0.47 26.47 11.66
N ARG A 142 -0.60 25.68 11.73
CA ARG A 142 -0.52 24.22 11.57
C ARG A 142 -0.10 23.87 10.15
N LEU A 143 0.91 23.02 10.02
CA LEU A 143 1.40 22.53 8.74
C LEU A 143 0.46 21.46 8.18
N ARG A 144 0.40 21.33 6.86
CA ARG A 144 -0.55 20.47 6.16
C ARG A 144 0.16 19.41 5.35
N ALA A 145 0.06 18.14 5.77
CA ALA A 145 0.61 17.01 5.04
C ALA A 145 -0.48 16.30 4.23
N LEU A 146 -0.31 16.21 2.91
CA LEU A 146 -1.24 15.53 2.01
C LEU A 146 -0.67 14.18 1.57
N LEU A 147 -1.27 13.10 2.05
CA LEU A 147 -0.91 11.72 1.71
C LEU A 147 -1.84 11.20 0.62
N LEU A 148 -1.28 10.92 -0.56
CA LEU A 148 -1.99 10.40 -1.71
C LEU A 148 -1.90 8.88 -1.76
N ILE A 149 -3.05 8.22 -1.81
CA ILE A 149 -3.18 6.76 -1.89
C ILE A 149 -4.17 6.33 -2.98
N SER A 150 -4.32 5.03 -3.14
CA SER A 150 -5.54 4.41 -3.68
C SER A 150 -5.83 3.11 -2.92
N ASP A 151 -7.10 2.80 -2.69
CA ASP A 151 -7.55 1.61 -1.93
C ASP A 151 -7.46 0.29 -2.71
N THR A 152 -6.36 0.09 -3.44
CA THR A 152 -6.02 -1.15 -4.14
C THR A 152 -5.40 -2.17 -3.18
N GLY A 153 -6.22 -2.90 -2.43
CA GLY A 153 -5.75 -4.01 -1.59
C GLY A 153 -5.28 -3.63 -0.18
N GLY A 154 -5.64 -2.45 0.33
CA GLY A 154 -5.53 -2.04 1.74
C GLY A 154 -4.13 -1.71 2.27
N GLY A 155 -3.06 -2.23 1.67
CA GLY A 155 -1.67 -2.02 2.13
C GLY A 155 -1.20 -0.55 2.08
N HIS A 156 -1.60 0.19 1.04
CA HIS A 156 -1.28 1.61 0.89
C HIS A 156 -1.91 2.47 2.00
N ARG A 157 -3.18 2.21 2.32
CA ARG A 157 -3.87 2.89 3.42
C ARG A 157 -3.27 2.55 4.78
N ALA A 158 -2.86 1.30 5.00
CA ALA A 158 -2.16 0.91 6.23
C ALA A 158 -0.85 1.70 6.41
N SER A 159 -0.06 1.84 5.34
CA SER A 159 1.19 2.62 5.34
C SER A 159 0.94 4.12 5.57
N ALA A 160 -0.12 4.67 4.96
CA ALA A 160 -0.48 6.08 5.14
C ALA A 160 -0.96 6.39 6.56
N ASN A 161 -1.75 5.49 7.15
CA ASN A 161 -2.16 5.60 8.56
C ASN A 161 -0.94 5.50 9.49
N ALA A 162 -0.02 4.57 9.23
CA ALA A 162 1.21 4.44 10.01
C ALA A 162 2.04 5.74 9.99
N LEU A 163 2.20 6.35 8.82
CA LEU A 163 2.91 7.61 8.68
C LEU A 163 2.19 8.78 9.36
N ARG A 164 0.85 8.85 9.24
CA ARG A 164 0.04 9.83 10.00
C ARG A 164 0.29 9.69 11.49
N ASP A 165 0.22 8.48 12.02
CA ASP A 165 0.37 8.23 13.46
C ASP A 165 1.79 8.63 13.93
N ALA A 166 2.83 8.41 13.12
CA ALA A 166 4.19 8.86 13.40
C ALA A 166 4.32 10.39 13.39
N ILE A 167 3.77 11.09 12.38
CA ILE A 167 3.76 12.56 12.31
C ILE A 167 3.05 13.15 13.53
N GLN A 168 1.90 12.59 13.90
CA GLN A 168 1.12 13.03 15.07
C GLN A 168 1.86 12.79 16.39
N GLN A 169 2.62 11.69 16.50
CA GLN A 169 3.44 11.41 17.68
C GLN A 169 4.66 12.35 17.76
N LEU A 170 5.33 12.62 16.64
CA LEU A 170 6.50 13.49 16.58
C LEU A 170 6.16 14.94 16.91
N CYS A 171 5.03 15.43 16.41
CA CYS A 171 4.64 16.82 16.54
C CYS A 171 3.15 16.93 16.89
N PRO A 172 2.77 16.67 18.15
CA PRO A 172 1.38 16.77 18.60
C PRO A 172 0.81 18.15 18.27
N ASN A 173 -0.37 18.19 17.64
CA ASN A 173 -1.10 19.40 17.25
C ASN A 173 -0.40 20.34 16.25
N ALA A 174 0.79 20.04 15.72
CA ALA A 174 1.46 20.92 14.75
C ALA A 174 1.07 20.63 13.29
N PHE A 175 0.58 19.42 12.99
CA PHE A 175 0.23 18.99 11.64
C PHE A 175 -1.26 18.66 11.50
N ASP A 176 -1.85 19.08 10.39
CA ASP A 176 -3.07 18.52 9.81
C ASP A 176 -2.69 17.53 8.71
N VAL A 177 -3.10 16.28 8.87
CA VAL A 177 -2.70 15.18 8.00
C VAL A 177 -3.91 14.66 7.22
N PHE A 178 -3.88 14.81 5.90
CA PHE A 178 -4.96 14.45 4.99
C PHE A 178 -4.57 13.19 4.21
N ILE A 179 -5.33 12.10 4.35
CA ILE A 179 -5.14 10.87 3.56
C ILE A 179 -6.26 10.82 2.52
N VAL A 180 -5.90 10.85 1.24
CA VAL A 180 -6.86 10.98 0.14
C VAL A 180 -6.66 9.86 -0.88
N ASP A 181 -7.75 9.16 -1.23
CA ASP A 181 -7.77 8.33 -2.43
C ASP A 181 -7.94 9.24 -3.65
N MET A 182 -6.81 9.60 -4.27
CA MET A 182 -6.78 10.56 -5.38
C MET A 182 -7.70 10.14 -6.54
N TRP A 183 -7.76 8.84 -6.83
CA TRP A 183 -8.51 8.32 -7.97
C TRP A 183 -10.01 8.33 -7.69
N VAL A 184 -10.44 7.88 -6.51
CA VAL A 184 -11.86 7.88 -6.15
C VAL A 184 -12.39 9.30 -5.93
N GLU A 185 -11.65 10.14 -5.21
CA GLU A 185 -12.16 11.43 -4.75
C GLU A 185 -12.00 12.52 -5.81
N TRP A 186 -10.89 12.52 -6.55
CA TRP A 186 -10.52 13.65 -7.40
C TRP A 186 -10.65 13.36 -8.88
N THR A 187 -10.99 12.16 -9.30
CA THR A 187 -11.12 11.86 -10.74
C THR A 187 -12.56 11.54 -11.16
N LEU A 188 -12.72 11.14 -12.42
CA LEU A 188 -14.00 10.80 -13.02
C LEU A 188 -13.98 9.33 -13.44
N TRP A 189 -15.17 8.78 -13.69
CA TRP A 189 -15.28 7.50 -14.35
C TRP A 189 -14.46 7.50 -15.66
N PRO A 190 -13.67 6.45 -15.95
CA PRO A 190 -13.64 5.14 -15.28
C PRO A 190 -12.74 5.03 -14.04
N PHE A 191 -11.85 6.00 -13.79
CA PHE A 191 -10.84 5.91 -12.74
C PHE A 191 -11.39 5.84 -11.30
N THR A 192 -12.60 6.35 -11.07
CA THR A 192 -13.27 6.21 -9.76
C THR A 192 -13.60 4.77 -9.39
N SER A 193 -13.56 3.83 -10.35
CA SER A 193 -13.80 2.40 -10.14
C SER A 193 -12.51 1.57 -10.05
N LEU A 194 -11.37 2.24 -9.86
CA LEU A 194 -10.05 1.61 -9.82
C LEU A 194 -9.90 0.62 -8.65
N PRO A 195 -10.39 0.90 -7.41
CA PRO A 195 -10.37 -0.08 -6.33
C PRO A 195 -11.16 -1.35 -6.63
N GLU A 196 -12.38 -1.23 -7.17
CA GLU A 196 -13.23 -2.39 -7.51
C GLU A 196 -12.63 -3.20 -8.65
N SER A 197 -12.09 -2.52 -9.67
CA SER A 197 -11.41 -3.15 -10.80
C SER A 197 -10.18 -3.93 -10.33
N TYR A 198 -9.37 -3.34 -9.43
CA TYR A 198 -8.24 -4.00 -8.81
C TYR A 198 -8.68 -5.26 -8.04
N GLN A 199 -9.69 -5.16 -7.18
CA GLN A 199 -10.17 -6.30 -6.40
C GLN A 199 -10.65 -7.45 -7.30
N PHE A 200 -11.31 -7.12 -8.42
CA PHE A 200 -11.72 -8.12 -9.41
C PHE A 200 -10.50 -8.77 -10.08
N LEU A 201 -9.55 -7.98 -10.57
CA LEU A 201 -8.37 -8.50 -11.27
C LEU A 201 -7.48 -9.33 -10.33
N ALA A 202 -7.26 -8.87 -9.09
CA ALA A 202 -6.45 -9.58 -8.08
C ALA A 202 -7.01 -10.97 -7.73
N LYS A 203 -8.33 -11.18 -7.88
CA LYS A 203 -8.98 -12.50 -7.73
C LYS A 203 -8.80 -13.41 -8.95
N ASN A 204 -8.32 -12.87 -10.07
CA ASN A 204 -8.15 -13.56 -11.35
C ASN A 204 -6.69 -13.43 -11.85
N PRO A 205 -5.75 -14.27 -11.39
CA PRO A 205 -4.31 -14.10 -11.67
C PRO A 205 -3.91 -13.95 -13.15
N PRO A 206 -4.51 -14.68 -14.12
CA PRO A 206 -4.20 -14.47 -15.53
C PRO A 206 -4.59 -13.08 -16.05
N LEU A 207 -5.76 -12.59 -15.64
CA LEU A 207 -6.23 -11.24 -15.99
C LEU A 207 -5.39 -10.17 -15.32
N TRP A 208 -5.02 -10.37 -14.05
CA TRP A 208 -4.07 -9.50 -13.36
C TRP A 208 -2.73 -9.43 -14.08
N ARG A 209 -2.15 -10.57 -14.47
CA ARG A 209 -0.88 -10.61 -15.20
C ARG A 209 -0.95 -9.83 -16.51
N ALA A 210 -2.03 -10.00 -17.28
CA ALA A 210 -2.24 -9.26 -18.52
C ALA A 210 -2.34 -7.74 -18.27
N ALA A 211 -3.11 -7.31 -17.27
CA ALA A 211 -3.25 -5.91 -16.90
C ALA A 211 -1.93 -5.30 -16.40
N TYR A 212 -1.17 -6.06 -15.62
CA TYR A 212 0.15 -5.66 -15.12
C TYR A 212 1.13 -5.47 -16.29
N CYS A 213 1.25 -6.44 -17.19
CA CYS A 213 2.11 -6.33 -18.39
C CYS A 213 1.70 -5.16 -19.28
N TYR A 214 0.40 -4.90 -19.43
CA TYR A 214 -0.11 -3.73 -20.14
C TYR A 214 0.36 -2.42 -19.50
N GLY A 215 0.43 -2.34 -18.16
CA GLY A 215 0.92 -1.17 -17.43
C GLY A 215 2.44 -0.94 -17.52
N GLU A 216 3.22 -1.98 -17.85
CA GLU A 216 4.67 -1.89 -18.01
C GLU A 216 5.09 -1.35 -19.38
N LEU A 217 4.25 -1.48 -20.41
CA LEU A 217 4.54 -1.01 -21.75
C LEU A 217 4.58 0.54 -21.82
N PRO A 218 5.65 1.16 -22.36
CA PRO A 218 5.78 2.61 -22.35
C PRO A 218 4.66 3.37 -23.08
N MET A 219 4.17 2.83 -24.19
CA MET A 219 3.15 3.50 -25.03
C MET A 219 1.78 3.54 -24.34
N THR A 220 1.35 2.41 -23.79
CA THR A 220 0.06 2.29 -23.07
C THR A 220 0.08 3.08 -21.77
N ARG A 221 1.21 3.11 -21.05
CA ARG A 221 1.43 3.97 -19.89
C ARG A 221 1.26 5.44 -20.25
N ARG A 222 1.98 5.92 -21.27
CA ARG A 222 1.88 7.32 -21.74
C ARG A 222 0.45 7.69 -22.14
N LEU A 223 -0.22 6.80 -22.87
CA LEU A 223 -1.63 7.00 -23.24
C LEU A 223 -2.50 7.15 -21.99
N THR A 224 -2.42 6.20 -21.05
CA THR A 224 -3.21 6.20 -19.81
C THR A 224 -2.98 7.47 -18.99
N GLU A 225 -1.72 7.91 -18.91
CA GLU A 225 -1.32 9.14 -18.22
C GLU A 225 -1.89 10.40 -18.88
N GLU A 226 -1.86 10.50 -20.21
CA GLU A 226 -2.46 11.64 -20.91
C GLU A 226 -3.98 11.68 -20.79
N VAL A 227 -4.64 10.51 -20.79
CA VAL A 227 -6.09 10.42 -20.54
C VAL A 227 -6.41 10.83 -19.10
N ALA A 228 -5.67 10.32 -18.12
CA ALA A 228 -5.83 10.72 -16.72
C ALA A 228 -5.63 12.22 -16.53
N ASN A 229 -4.58 12.78 -17.12
CA ASN A 229 -4.32 14.22 -17.10
C ASN A 229 -5.45 15.01 -17.76
N ALA A 230 -5.92 14.62 -18.93
CA ALA A 230 -7.02 15.29 -19.60
C ALA A 230 -8.30 15.37 -18.75
N LEU A 231 -8.63 14.28 -18.05
CA LEU A 231 -9.88 14.16 -17.31
C LEU A 231 -9.80 14.68 -15.88
N ALA A 232 -8.64 14.58 -15.22
CA ALA A 232 -8.50 14.84 -13.79
C ALA A 232 -7.67 16.09 -13.44
N HIS A 233 -6.93 16.69 -14.38
CA HIS A 233 -6.01 17.82 -14.09
C HIS A 233 -6.66 18.94 -13.27
N GLU A 234 -7.79 19.49 -13.73
CA GLU A 234 -8.47 20.59 -13.05
C GLU A 234 -9.01 20.20 -11.67
N ARG A 235 -9.41 18.95 -11.48
CA ARG A 235 -9.92 18.48 -10.18
C ARG A 235 -8.79 18.30 -9.18
N VAL A 236 -7.66 17.74 -9.60
CA VAL A 236 -6.44 17.65 -8.78
C VAL A 236 -5.91 19.05 -8.46
N ARG A 237 -5.89 19.97 -9.43
CA ARG A 237 -5.51 21.37 -9.22
C ARG A 237 -6.39 22.05 -8.17
N ALA A 238 -7.71 21.95 -8.33
CA ALA A 238 -8.66 22.50 -7.36
C ALA A 238 -8.52 21.86 -5.97
N ALA A 239 -8.25 20.56 -5.89
CA ALA A 239 -8.03 19.88 -4.62
C ALA A 239 -6.74 20.35 -3.92
N LEU A 240 -5.62 20.48 -4.65
CA LEU A 240 -4.38 21.03 -4.11
C LEU A 240 -4.57 22.48 -3.63
N ALA A 241 -5.29 23.32 -4.37
CA ALA A 241 -5.61 24.69 -3.98
C ALA A 241 -6.55 24.77 -2.76
N CYS A 242 -7.39 23.76 -2.55
CA CYS A 242 -8.27 23.65 -1.40
C CYS A 242 -7.49 23.22 -0.15
N VAL A 243 -6.68 22.17 -0.25
CA VAL A 243 -5.89 21.64 0.87
C VAL A 243 -4.77 22.61 1.26
N ARG A 244 -4.08 23.20 0.27
CA ARG A 244 -2.87 24.01 0.41
C ARG A 244 -1.76 23.26 1.19
N PRO A 245 -1.25 22.14 0.67
CA PRO A 245 -0.33 21.29 1.41
C PRO A 245 1.07 21.90 1.53
N ASP A 246 1.67 21.79 2.71
CA ASP A 246 3.08 22.11 2.96
C ASP A 246 4.01 20.98 2.52
N ILE A 247 3.48 19.77 2.39
CA ILE A 247 4.17 18.61 1.82
C ILE A 247 3.16 17.67 1.16
N VAL A 248 3.54 17.08 0.04
CA VAL A 248 2.77 16.02 -0.64
C VAL A 248 3.55 14.72 -0.54
N VAL A 249 2.91 13.68 0.01
CA VAL A 249 3.49 12.35 0.14
C VAL A 249 2.68 11.36 -0.68
N SER A 250 3.29 10.71 -1.66
CA SER A 250 2.69 9.64 -2.42
C SER A 250 3.02 8.28 -1.81
N LEU A 251 1.99 7.48 -1.52
CA LEU A 251 2.13 6.09 -1.07
C LEU A 251 1.46 5.10 -2.03
N HIS A 252 1.32 5.46 -3.31
CA HIS A 252 0.72 4.59 -4.32
C HIS A 252 1.39 4.76 -5.70
N PRO A 253 1.67 3.67 -6.47
CA PRO A 253 2.41 3.73 -7.72
C PRO A 253 1.80 4.63 -8.79
N LEU A 254 0.47 4.81 -8.78
CA LEU A 254 -0.24 5.66 -9.75
C LEU A 254 -0.41 7.11 -9.30
N THR A 255 0.22 7.54 -8.21
CA THR A 255 0.05 8.91 -7.67
C THR A 255 1.30 9.79 -7.83
N GLN A 256 2.21 9.45 -8.76
CA GLN A 256 3.41 10.26 -9.05
C GLN A 256 3.14 11.29 -10.16
N ASN A 257 2.91 10.80 -11.38
CA ASN A 257 2.98 11.61 -12.61
C ASN A 257 1.94 12.74 -12.67
N LEU A 258 0.68 12.45 -12.37
CA LEU A 258 -0.39 13.45 -12.43
C LEU A 258 -0.22 14.57 -11.38
N PRO A 259 -0.04 14.28 -10.07
CA PRO A 259 0.23 15.30 -9.07
C PRO A 259 1.46 16.16 -9.38
N LEU A 260 2.59 15.55 -9.74
CA LEU A 260 3.81 16.29 -10.07
C LEU A 260 3.62 17.24 -11.26
N ARG A 261 2.94 16.77 -12.32
CA ARG A 261 2.62 17.61 -13.48
C ARG A 261 1.70 18.77 -13.11
N VAL A 262 0.70 18.56 -12.23
CA VAL A 262 -0.18 19.63 -11.75
C VAL A 262 0.59 20.63 -10.89
N MET A 263 1.39 20.16 -9.93
CA MET A 263 2.23 21.01 -9.07
C MET A 263 3.20 21.87 -9.89
N ARG A 264 3.77 21.33 -10.98
CA ARG A 264 4.62 22.10 -11.89
C ARG A 264 3.88 23.23 -12.57
N ARG A 265 2.66 22.99 -13.08
CA ARG A 265 1.85 24.04 -13.71
C ARG A 265 1.35 25.09 -12.74
N MET A 266 1.15 24.70 -11.47
CA MET A 266 0.85 25.62 -10.38
C MET A 266 2.09 26.35 -9.84
N GLY A 267 3.28 26.09 -10.39
CA GLY A 267 4.58 26.58 -9.91
C GLY A 267 4.85 26.30 -8.43
N LEU A 268 4.33 25.19 -7.91
CA LEU A 268 4.57 24.72 -6.54
C LEU A 268 5.88 23.94 -6.40
N ARG A 269 6.49 23.52 -7.52
CA ARG A 269 7.79 22.84 -7.51
C ARG A 269 8.86 23.80 -6.96
N GLY A 270 9.72 23.31 -6.07
CA GLY A 270 10.68 24.15 -5.32
C GLY A 270 10.09 24.88 -4.10
N ARG A 271 8.77 24.81 -3.87
CA ARG A 271 8.11 25.37 -2.68
C ARG A 271 7.45 24.31 -1.80
N VAL A 272 6.78 23.35 -2.42
CA VAL A 272 6.13 22.21 -1.74
C VAL A 272 6.87 20.94 -2.16
N PRO A 273 7.55 20.25 -1.22
CA PRO A 273 8.23 18.99 -1.53
C PRO A 273 7.23 17.89 -1.88
N PHE A 274 7.61 17.07 -2.85
CA PHE A 274 6.92 15.87 -3.26
C PHE A 274 7.75 14.65 -2.88
N VAL A 275 7.23 13.86 -1.95
CA VAL A 275 7.88 12.69 -1.37
C VAL A 275 7.18 11.43 -1.87
N THR A 276 7.94 10.41 -2.26
CA THR A 276 7.41 9.08 -2.59
C THR A 276 7.82 8.09 -1.51
N VAL A 277 6.86 7.36 -0.94
CA VAL A 277 7.09 6.24 -0.03
C VAL A 277 6.69 4.96 -0.74
N VAL A 278 7.67 4.20 -1.22
CA VAL A 278 7.43 2.96 -1.96
C VAL A 278 6.99 1.87 -0.97
N THR A 279 5.79 1.33 -1.20
CA THR A 279 5.21 0.28 -0.34
C THR A 279 5.41 -1.13 -0.91
N ASP A 280 6.30 -1.28 -1.90
CA ASP A 280 6.71 -2.57 -2.44
C ASP A 280 8.10 -2.94 -1.88
N LEU A 281 8.38 -4.24 -1.75
CA LEU A 281 9.54 -4.72 -0.97
C LEU A 281 10.65 -5.32 -1.84
N GLY A 282 10.37 -6.34 -2.66
CA GLY A 282 11.38 -7.02 -3.47
C GLY A 282 11.27 -6.78 -4.98
N GLY A 283 10.09 -6.38 -5.46
CA GLY A 283 9.90 -5.78 -6.78
C GLY A 283 9.22 -4.42 -6.62
N ALA A 284 9.15 -3.61 -7.67
CA ALA A 284 8.36 -2.37 -7.65
C ALA A 284 7.86 -2.03 -9.05
N HIS A 285 6.60 -1.60 -9.14
CA HIS A 285 6.04 -1.17 -10.42
C HIS A 285 6.79 0.07 -10.96
N PRO A 286 7.08 0.12 -12.28
CA PRO A 286 7.68 1.26 -12.97
C PRO A 286 7.20 2.67 -12.64
N THR A 287 5.94 2.80 -12.23
CA THR A 287 5.31 4.11 -12.03
C THR A 287 5.60 4.71 -10.67
N TRP A 288 6.20 3.96 -9.73
CA TRP A 288 6.65 4.51 -8.45
C TRP A 288 7.72 5.59 -8.61
N PHE A 289 8.57 5.46 -9.62
CA PHE A 289 9.77 6.27 -9.74
C PHE A 289 9.56 7.41 -10.72
N HIS A 290 9.79 8.63 -10.23
CA HIS A 290 9.78 9.84 -11.04
C HIS A 290 11.02 10.69 -10.72
N PRO A 291 11.79 11.16 -11.72
CA PRO A 291 13.03 11.94 -11.49
C PRO A 291 12.84 13.24 -10.71
N GLU A 292 11.65 13.84 -10.78
CA GLU A 292 11.32 15.07 -10.04
C GLU A 292 10.80 14.84 -8.61
N ALA A 293 10.83 13.62 -8.08
CA ALA A 293 10.54 13.43 -6.66
C ALA A 293 11.68 14.01 -5.80
N ASP A 294 11.35 14.81 -4.79
CA ASP A 294 12.34 15.48 -3.93
C ASP A 294 12.94 14.51 -2.90
N ARG A 295 12.20 13.45 -2.57
CA ARG A 295 12.64 12.34 -1.69
C ARG A 295 11.92 11.06 -2.08
N VAL A 296 12.64 9.95 -2.14
CA VAL A 296 12.09 8.61 -2.42
C VAL A 296 12.55 7.63 -1.34
N PHE A 297 11.61 7.18 -0.52
CA PHE A 297 11.83 6.14 0.48
C PHE A 297 11.59 4.76 -0.12
N VAL A 298 12.57 3.87 0.05
CA VAL A 298 12.53 2.49 -0.43
C VAL A 298 12.78 1.50 0.71
N ALA A 299 12.20 0.31 0.61
CA ALA A 299 12.26 -0.68 1.68
C ALA A 299 13.47 -1.62 1.60
N SER A 300 14.07 -1.79 0.41
CA SER A 300 15.16 -2.73 0.16
C SER A 300 16.14 -2.20 -0.87
N GLU A 301 17.32 -2.81 -0.91
CA GLU A 301 18.34 -2.55 -1.93
C GLU A 301 17.82 -2.88 -3.34
N ALA A 302 17.05 -3.96 -3.51
CA ALA A 302 16.47 -4.31 -4.81
C ALA A 302 15.59 -3.17 -5.37
N VAL A 303 14.76 -2.56 -4.52
CA VAL A 303 13.90 -1.43 -4.90
C VAL A 303 14.72 -0.15 -5.10
N GLN A 304 15.79 0.05 -4.32
CA GLN A 304 16.74 1.15 -4.53
C GLN A 304 17.40 1.06 -5.93
N GLN A 305 17.86 -0.12 -6.34
CA GLN A 305 18.45 -0.32 -7.66
C GLN A 305 17.44 -0.07 -8.78
N LEU A 306 16.18 -0.44 -8.58
CA LEU A 306 15.10 -0.09 -9.51
C LEU A 306 14.91 1.43 -9.59
N ALA A 307 14.92 2.16 -8.47
CA ALA A 307 14.81 3.62 -8.45
C ALA A 307 15.94 4.30 -9.24
N LEU A 308 17.18 3.86 -9.02
CA LEU A 308 18.37 4.33 -9.74
C LEU A 308 18.26 4.08 -11.25
N LYS A 309 17.88 2.86 -11.64
CA LYS A 309 17.66 2.49 -13.05
C LYS A 309 16.57 3.32 -13.72
N ARG A 310 15.64 3.91 -12.95
CA ARG A 310 14.58 4.80 -13.45
C ARG A 310 14.93 6.29 -13.37
N GLY A 311 16.19 6.62 -13.09
CA GLY A 311 16.68 7.99 -13.14
C GLY A 311 16.31 8.84 -11.94
N VAL A 312 15.92 8.23 -10.82
CA VAL A 312 15.81 8.96 -9.55
C VAL A 312 17.22 9.29 -9.07
N PRO A 313 17.53 10.57 -8.77
CA PRO A 313 18.86 10.95 -8.30
C PRO A 313 19.25 10.20 -7.01
N PRO A 314 20.50 9.68 -6.88
CA PRO A 314 20.93 8.95 -5.69
C PRO A 314 20.72 9.72 -4.38
N ALA A 315 20.97 11.04 -4.41
CA ALA A 315 20.80 11.92 -3.24
C ALA A 315 19.34 12.03 -2.76
N CYS A 316 18.37 11.75 -3.62
CA CYS A 316 16.95 11.74 -3.29
C CYS A 316 16.50 10.40 -2.69
N ILE A 317 17.26 9.32 -2.81
CA ILE A 317 16.84 7.98 -2.37
C ILE A 317 17.28 7.73 -0.92
N ARG A 318 16.36 7.23 -0.10
CA ARG A 318 16.62 6.79 1.28
C ARG A 318 16.07 5.39 1.52
N GLN A 319 16.92 4.48 1.98
CA GLN A 319 16.51 3.12 2.33
C GLN A 319 16.26 3.02 3.83
N CYS A 320 15.01 3.20 4.26
CA CYS A 320 14.63 3.17 5.69
C CYS A 320 13.86 1.90 6.08
N GLY A 321 13.28 1.19 5.11
CA GLY A 321 12.33 0.10 5.34
C GLY A 321 10.90 0.50 4.98
N LEU A 322 9.95 -0.40 5.21
CA LEU A 322 8.53 -0.19 4.87
C LEU A 322 7.77 0.35 6.10
N PRO A 323 6.89 1.37 5.95
CA PRO A 323 6.09 1.87 7.06
C PRO A 323 5.17 0.81 7.64
N VAL A 324 5.38 0.44 8.89
CA VAL A 324 4.52 -0.48 9.67
C VAL A 324 3.70 0.26 10.72
N ARG A 325 2.55 -0.29 11.09
CA ARG A 325 1.61 0.31 12.05
C ARG A 325 2.27 0.54 13.41
N ARG A 326 1.74 1.52 14.17
CA ARG A 326 2.27 1.94 15.48
C ARG A 326 2.57 0.79 16.41
N GLU A 327 1.67 -0.19 16.51
CA GLU A 327 1.83 -1.37 17.37
C GLU A 327 3.08 -2.21 17.07
N PHE A 328 3.70 -2.10 15.90
CA PHE A 328 4.92 -2.84 15.53
C PHE A 328 6.21 -2.09 15.88
N TRP A 329 6.11 -0.79 16.21
CA TRP A 329 7.27 0.06 16.53
C TRP A 329 7.14 0.82 17.85
N SER A 330 5.97 0.83 18.48
CA SER A 330 5.75 1.37 19.83
C SER A 330 6.54 0.61 20.89
N ASP A 331 6.63 -0.72 20.76
CA ASP A 331 7.42 -1.56 21.67
C ASP A 331 8.92 -1.28 21.50
N ALA A 332 9.34 -0.95 20.28
CA ALA A 332 10.69 -0.47 19.98
C ALA A 332 10.89 1.02 20.38
N SER A 333 9.83 1.74 20.77
CA SER A 333 9.92 3.14 21.17
C SER A 333 10.35 3.34 22.62
N GLY A 334 10.26 2.30 23.46
CA GLY A 334 11.03 2.23 24.71
C GLY A 334 12.54 2.27 24.44
N ASP A 335 12.96 1.73 23.29
CA ASP A 335 14.33 1.83 22.76
C ASP A 335 14.55 3.09 21.89
N ALA A 336 13.51 3.93 21.66
CA ALA A 336 13.65 5.15 20.84
C ALA A 336 14.26 6.34 21.59
N ALA A 337 14.28 6.31 22.93
CA ALA A 337 15.17 7.21 23.69
C ALA A 337 16.66 6.97 23.34
N THR A 338 16.99 5.82 22.75
CA THR A 338 18.34 5.43 22.31
C THR A 338 18.55 5.41 20.79
N ALA A 339 17.53 5.72 19.98
CA ALA A 339 17.65 5.76 18.51
C ALA A 339 17.89 7.18 17.94
N ALA A 340 17.64 8.22 18.74
CA ALA A 340 17.85 9.61 18.34
C ALA A 340 19.29 10.12 18.60
N GLY A 341 20.16 9.32 19.20
CA GLY A 341 21.56 9.65 19.45
C GLY A 341 22.21 8.54 20.25
N ASP A 342 23.32 8.02 19.75
CA ASP A 342 24.26 7.13 20.44
C ASP A 342 23.73 5.76 20.96
N GLY A 343 24.04 4.69 20.22
CA GLY A 343 24.35 3.40 20.86
C GLY A 343 23.27 2.32 20.95
N TYR A 344 22.30 2.23 20.03
CA TYR A 344 21.52 0.98 19.92
C TYR A 344 22.43 -0.19 19.54
N GLN A 345 22.81 -1.00 20.53
CA GLN A 345 23.48 -2.27 20.30
C GLN A 345 22.43 -3.38 20.18
N PRO A 346 22.35 -4.06 19.03
CA PRO A 346 21.45 -5.19 18.87
C PRO A 346 21.73 -6.24 19.95
N LEU A 347 20.67 -6.78 20.56
CA LEU A 347 20.83 -7.87 21.53
C LEU A 347 21.64 -9.03 20.90
N PRO A 348 22.58 -9.64 21.63
CA PRO A 348 23.23 -10.87 21.19
C PRO A 348 22.20 -11.97 20.91
N ASP A 349 22.51 -12.86 19.95
CA ASP A 349 21.57 -13.91 19.50
C ASP A 349 20.97 -14.75 20.64
N PRO A 350 21.73 -15.21 21.65
CA PRO A 350 21.15 -16.00 22.74
C PRO A 350 20.07 -15.23 23.52
N LEU A 351 20.32 -13.95 23.81
CA LEU A 351 19.37 -13.10 24.54
C LEU A 351 18.16 -12.75 23.68
N LEU A 352 18.38 -12.51 22.38
CA LEU A 352 17.28 -12.26 21.45
C LEU A 352 16.35 -13.48 21.32
N ARG A 353 16.92 -14.69 21.27
CA ARG A 353 16.15 -15.94 21.25
C ARG A 353 15.28 -16.08 22.50
N GLN A 354 15.88 -15.85 23.67
CA GLN A 354 15.15 -15.89 24.93
C GLN A 354 13.99 -14.87 24.94
N ARG A 355 14.24 -13.63 24.53
CA ARG A 355 13.20 -12.58 24.45
C ARG A 355 12.06 -12.94 23.50
N LEU A 356 12.35 -13.56 22.35
CA LEU A 356 11.32 -14.01 21.42
C LEU A 356 10.42 -15.07 22.06
N LEU A 357 10.99 -16.05 22.76
CA LEU A 357 10.24 -17.10 23.45
C LEU A 357 9.39 -16.55 24.60
N GLU A 358 9.98 -15.69 25.45
CA GLU A 358 9.27 -15.02 26.55
C GLU A 358 8.12 -14.15 26.06
N SER A 359 8.35 -13.40 24.98
CA SER A 359 7.31 -12.58 24.33
C SER A 359 6.14 -13.44 23.87
N ARG A 360 6.41 -14.55 23.16
CA ARG A 360 5.36 -15.46 22.68
C ARG A 360 4.54 -16.03 23.83
N TYR A 361 5.20 -16.51 24.88
CA TYR A 361 4.55 -17.03 26.07
C TYR A 361 3.65 -15.98 26.74
N ALA A 362 4.17 -14.78 26.96
CA ALA A 362 3.44 -13.69 27.60
C ALA A 362 2.22 -13.24 26.78
N TRP A 363 2.34 -13.13 25.45
CA TRP A 363 1.23 -12.72 24.60
C TRP A 363 0.13 -13.77 24.48
N ARG A 364 0.48 -15.07 24.51
CA ARG A 364 -0.53 -16.15 24.57
C ARG A 364 -1.38 -16.05 25.84
N LEU A 365 -0.75 -15.75 26.98
CA LEU A 365 -1.47 -15.55 28.24
C LEU A 365 -2.37 -14.30 28.19
N ARG A 366 -1.89 -13.20 27.59
CA ARG A 366 -2.61 -11.92 27.55
C ARG A 366 -3.81 -11.90 26.62
N LEU A 367 -3.70 -12.46 25.42
CA LEU A 367 -4.76 -12.42 24.40
C LEU A 367 -6.04 -13.12 24.86
N GLY A 368 -5.92 -14.10 25.76
CA GLY A 368 -7.03 -14.96 26.15
C GLY A 368 -7.39 -15.95 25.04
N GLY A 369 -7.73 -17.18 25.41
CA GLY A 369 -8.11 -18.21 24.42
C GLY A 369 -6.94 -18.87 23.68
N LEU A 370 -5.69 -18.53 24.01
CA LEU A 370 -4.50 -19.29 23.61
C LEU A 370 -3.91 -20.01 24.82
N ASP A 371 -3.35 -21.20 24.60
CA ASP A 371 -2.58 -21.89 25.63
C ASP A 371 -1.11 -21.48 25.51
N ALA A 372 -0.46 -21.15 26.62
CA ALA A 372 0.89 -20.59 26.63
C ALA A 372 1.95 -21.60 26.12
N ASP A 373 1.77 -22.87 26.47
CA ASP A 373 2.71 -23.96 26.16
C ASP A 373 2.51 -24.57 24.76
N ARG A 374 1.47 -24.15 24.02
CA ARG A 374 1.19 -24.67 22.67
C ARG A 374 1.91 -23.82 21.63
N LYS A 375 2.59 -24.50 20.68
CA LYS A 375 3.14 -23.81 19.51
C LYS A 375 2.01 -23.25 18.66
N THR A 376 2.15 -21.99 18.26
CA THR A 376 1.08 -21.19 17.66
C THR A 376 1.41 -20.85 16.22
N ILE A 377 0.58 -21.29 15.27
CA ILE A 377 0.73 -20.97 13.86
C ILE A 377 -0.35 -19.96 13.47
N LEU A 378 0.06 -18.83 12.93
CA LEU A 378 -0.86 -17.79 12.45
C LEU A 378 -1.08 -17.93 10.93
N VAL A 379 -2.33 -17.96 10.49
CA VAL A 379 -2.70 -18.18 9.08
C VAL A 379 -3.54 -16.99 8.60
N VAL A 380 -3.00 -16.21 7.65
CA VAL A 380 -3.57 -14.90 7.27
C VAL A 380 -3.68 -14.75 5.74
N GLY A 381 -4.87 -14.39 5.26
CA GLY A 381 -5.17 -14.19 3.83
C GLY A 381 -5.14 -12.74 3.34
N GLY A 382 -4.46 -11.84 4.06
CA GLY A 382 -4.56 -10.39 3.86
C GLY A 382 -5.93 -9.81 4.26
N GLY A 383 -6.16 -8.52 3.99
CA GLY A 383 -7.39 -7.82 4.39
C GLY A 383 -8.67 -8.40 3.78
N ASP A 384 -8.58 -9.07 2.63
CA ASP A 384 -9.71 -9.64 1.89
C ASP A 384 -9.87 -11.16 2.05
N GLY A 385 -8.98 -11.84 2.80
CA GLY A 385 -9.09 -13.28 3.06
C GLY A 385 -9.05 -14.15 1.81
N VAL A 386 -8.14 -13.86 0.87
CA VAL A 386 -8.00 -14.54 -0.44
C VAL A 386 -6.90 -15.61 -0.40
N GLY A 387 -6.80 -16.41 -1.47
CA GLY A 387 -5.66 -17.35 -1.66
C GLY A 387 -5.88 -18.78 -1.17
N GLY A 388 -7.13 -19.24 -1.03
CA GLY A 388 -7.41 -20.62 -0.60
C GLY A 388 -7.13 -20.86 0.89
N LEU A 389 -7.18 -19.79 1.70
CA LEU A 389 -6.89 -19.77 3.14
C LEU A 389 -7.56 -20.91 3.93
N GLY A 390 -8.83 -21.24 3.63
CA GLY A 390 -9.52 -22.34 4.30
C GLY A 390 -8.88 -23.71 4.07
N ARG A 391 -8.58 -24.05 2.80
CA ARG A 391 -7.89 -25.30 2.45
C ARG A 391 -6.51 -25.39 3.08
N ILE A 392 -5.79 -24.27 3.13
CA ILE A 392 -4.47 -24.18 3.79
C ILE A 392 -4.61 -24.46 5.28
N ALA A 393 -5.56 -23.79 5.96
CA ALA A 393 -5.78 -23.99 7.39
C ALA A 393 -6.15 -25.45 7.72
N GLU A 394 -7.06 -26.04 6.95
CA GLU A 394 -7.47 -27.44 7.11
C GLU A 394 -6.31 -28.42 6.91
N ALA A 395 -5.49 -28.23 5.86
CA ALA A 395 -4.33 -29.08 5.60
C ALA A 395 -3.27 -28.97 6.70
N VAL A 396 -2.98 -27.75 7.15
CA VAL A 396 -2.03 -27.48 8.26
C VAL A 396 -2.51 -28.16 9.54
N VAL A 397 -3.77 -27.96 9.92
CA VAL A 397 -4.37 -28.57 11.12
C VAL A 397 -4.28 -30.10 11.05
N ARG A 398 -4.69 -30.71 9.93
CA ARG A 398 -4.63 -32.17 9.74
C ARG A 398 -3.21 -32.70 9.84
N ARG A 399 -2.23 -31.99 9.27
CA ARG A 399 -0.82 -32.40 9.32
C ARG A 399 -0.26 -32.29 10.73
N LEU A 400 -0.56 -31.20 11.45
CA LEU A 400 -0.13 -30.97 12.83
C LEU A 400 -0.73 -32.00 13.80
N ASP A 401 -1.98 -32.43 13.61
CA ASP A 401 -2.57 -33.56 14.36
C ASP A 401 -1.78 -34.87 14.13
N GLY A 402 -1.25 -35.06 12.92
CA GLY A 402 -0.32 -36.16 12.62
C GLY A 402 0.99 -36.03 13.40
N VAL A 403 1.63 -34.86 13.33
CA VAL A 403 2.89 -34.58 14.05
C VAL A 403 2.74 -34.78 15.56
N SER A 404 1.65 -34.28 16.16
CA SER A 404 1.38 -34.47 17.61
C SER A 404 1.31 -35.95 17.98
N ARG A 405 0.65 -36.78 17.17
CA ARG A 405 0.53 -38.23 17.39
C ARG A 405 1.87 -38.94 17.20
N GLU A 406 2.60 -38.64 16.14
CA GLU A 406 3.94 -39.18 15.88
C GLU A 406 4.92 -38.87 17.02
N ARG A 407 4.89 -37.63 17.52
CA ARG A 407 5.73 -37.15 18.62
C ARG A 407 5.35 -37.77 19.97
N ALA A 408 4.05 -37.91 20.23
CA ALA A 408 3.57 -38.61 21.43
C ALA A 408 3.99 -40.09 21.45
N ALA A 409 3.90 -40.78 20.30
CA ALA A 409 4.34 -42.18 20.17
C ALA A 409 5.86 -42.36 20.42
N ARG A 410 6.66 -41.31 20.17
CA ARG A 410 8.11 -41.27 20.45
C ARG A 410 8.47 -40.80 21.86
N GLY A 411 7.48 -40.59 22.74
CA GLY A 411 7.70 -40.15 24.12
C GLY A 411 8.03 -38.66 24.29
N ASN A 412 7.88 -37.84 23.23
CA ASN A 412 8.14 -36.40 23.28
C ASN A 412 6.95 -35.61 22.70
N PRO A 413 5.78 -35.62 23.38
CA PRO A 413 4.56 -35.02 22.88
C PRO A 413 4.72 -33.51 22.67
N VAL A 414 4.14 -33.02 21.57
CA VAL A 414 4.05 -31.58 21.27
C VAL A 414 2.59 -31.24 21.00
N ARG A 415 2.18 -30.02 21.33
CA ARG A 415 0.81 -29.55 21.14
C ARG A 415 0.81 -28.26 20.34
N PHE A 416 -0.13 -28.17 19.40
CA PHE A 416 -0.27 -27.05 18.50
C PHE A 416 -1.59 -26.31 18.72
N GLN A 417 -1.57 -25.05 18.30
CA GLN A 417 -2.76 -24.25 18.08
C GLN A 417 -2.59 -23.41 16.81
N VAL A 418 -3.69 -23.24 16.07
CA VAL A 418 -3.72 -22.49 14.81
C VAL A 418 -4.68 -21.33 14.96
N VAL A 419 -4.22 -20.12 14.62
CA VAL A 419 -5.06 -18.92 14.57
C VAL A 419 -5.27 -18.57 13.11
N VAL A 420 -6.52 -18.53 12.66
CA VAL A 420 -6.89 -18.18 11.29
C VAL A 420 -7.55 -16.81 11.28
N VAL A 421 -6.97 -15.85 10.55
CA VAL A 421 -7.51 -14.50 10.38
C VAL A 421 -8.05 -14.35 8.97
N CYS A 422 -9.38 -14.37 8.85
CA CYS A 422 -10.10 -14.34 7.58
C CYS A 422 -10.27 -12.92 6.99
N GLY A 423 -9.88 -11.88 7.73
CA GLY A 423 -10.06 -10.49 7.29
C GLY A 423 -11.54 -10.18 7.06
N LYS A 424 -11.87 -9.51 5.95
CA LYS A 424 -13.25 -9.17 5.57
C LYS A 424 -14.05 -10.34 4.99
N ASN A 425 -13.45 -11.53 4.84
CA ASN A 425 -14.12 -12.70 4.26
C ASN A 425 -15.00 -13.43 5.29
N GLU A 426 -16.14 -12.82 5.62
CA GLU A 426 -17.10 -13.37 6.61
C GLU A 426 -17.67 -14.73 6.20
N ARG A 427 -17.78 -15.01 4.89
CA ARG A 427 -18.22 -16.32 4.40
C ARG A 427 -17.22 -17.41 4.77
N LEU A 428 -15.94 -17.16 4.56
CA LEU A 428 -14.87 -18.09 4.94
C LEU A 428 -14.81 -18.26 6.46
N ARG A 429 -14.89 -17.16 7.23
CA ARG A 429 -14.89 -17.20 8.70
C ARG A 429 -15.96 -18.16 9.22
N ARG A 430 -17.22 -17.99 8.81
CA ARG A 430 -18.33 -18.84 9.25
C ARG A 430 -18.13 -20.30 8.85
N HIS A 431 -17.63 -20.55 7.65
CA HIS A 431 -17.39 -21.91 7.18
C HIS A 431 -16.35 -22.63 8.05
N LEU A 432 -15.22 -21.97 8.34
CA LEU A 432 -14.17 -22.51 9.19
C LEU A 432 -14.62 -22.66 10.64
N GLU A 433 -15.35 -21.68 11.19
CA GLU A 433 -15.90 -21.77 12.54
C GLU A 433 -16.79 -23.00 12.72
N VAL A 434 -17.68 -23.27 11.76
CA VAL A 434 -18.54 -24.46 11.79
C VAL A 434 -17.70 -25.73 11.67
N GLY A 435 -16.79 -25.81 10.70
CA GLY A 435 -15.96 -27.00 10.47
C GLY A 435 -14.95 -27.30 11.57
N MET A 436 -14.60 -26.31 12.41
CA MET A 436 -13.60 -26.43 13.47
C MET A 436 -14.19 -26.44 14.88
N ARG A 437 -15.52 -26.26 15.02
CA ARG A 437 -16.21 -26.16 16.32
C ARG A 437 -15.98 -27.36 17.22
N GLU A 438 -15.99 -28.56 16.64
CA GLU A 438 -15.84 -29.84 17.37
C GLU A 438 -14.39 -30.11 17.80
N ARG A 439 -13.41 -29.35 17.28
CA ARG A 439 -11.98 -29.53 17.59
C ARG A 439 -11.53 -28.83 18.87
N ASN A 440 -12.28 -27.83 19.33
CA ASN A 440 -11.95 -27.10 20.55
C ASN A 440 -12.69 -27.75 21.73
N PRO A 441 -12.06 -28.61 22.54
CA PRO A 441 -12.70 -29.09 23.75
C PRO A 441 -13.06 -27.89 24.62
N VAL A 442 -14.29 -27.89 25.16
CA VAL A 442 -14.78 -26.83 26.06
C VAL A 442 -13.83 -26.77 27.26
N ALA A 443 -13.11 -25.65 27.39
CA ALA A 443 -12.20 -25.43 28.51
C ALA A 443 -13.01 -25.12 29.78
N GLY A 444 -13.17 -26.13 30.65
CA GLY A 444 -13.30 -25.89 32.09
C GLY A 444 -11.90 -25.60 32.68
N PRO A 445 -11.80 -24.83 33.78
CA PRO A 445 -10.53 -24.48 34.39
C PRO A 445 -9.95 -25.68 35.15
N THR A 446 -9.24 -26.58 34.47
CA THR A 446 -8.44 -27.61 35.14
C THR A 446 -6.96 -27.25 35.06
N ARG A 447 -6.52 -26.49 36.06
CA ARG A 447 -5.14 -26.51 36.54
C ARG A 447 -4.87 -27.91 37.10
N GLY A 448 -4.04 -28.69 36.43
CA GLY A 448 -3.59 -29.99 36.94
C GLY A 448 -3.20 -30.92 35.81
N ALA A 449 -2.08 -31.61 35.98
CA ALA A 449 -1.51 -32.56 35.03
C ALA A 449 -2.52 -33.63 34.61
N VAL A 450 -3.24 -33.41 33.51
CA VAL A 450 -4.02 -34.46 32.87
C VAL A 450 -3.07 -35.20 31.94
N ALA A 451 -2.83 -36.46 32.25
CA ALA A 451 -2.16 -37.43 31.39
C ALA A 451 -2.66 -37.26 29.94
N ALA A 452 -1.76 -37.39 28.97
CA ALA A 452 -2.03 -37.17 27.55
C ALA A 452 -3.15 -38.08 27.04
N SER A 453 -4.41 -37.67 27.24
CA SER A 453 -5.54 -38.27 26.57
C SER A 453 -5.46 -37.94 25.08
N SER A 454 -5.96 -38.82 24.23
CA SER A 454 -6.00 -38.62 22.77
C SER A 454 -6.68 -37.30 22.37
N ALA A 455 -7.56 -36.76 23.22
CA ALA A 455 -8.20 -35.45 23.03
C ALA A 455 -7.24 -34.25 23.24
N SER A 456 -6.15 -34.41 24.01
CA SER A 456 -5.18 -33.35 24.29
C SER A 456 -4.18 -33.09 23.13
N LEU A 457 -4.05 -34.05 22.21
CA LEU A 457 -3.14 -33.99 21.05
C LEU A 457 -3.78 -33.33 19.81
N VAL A 458 -5.08 -33.05 19.87
CA VAL A 458 -5.80 -32.34 18.80
C VAL A 458 -5.34 -30.88 18.75
N THR A 459 -5.06 -30.42 17.54
CA THR A 459 -4.70 -29.03 17.26
C THR A 459 -5.92 -28.15 17.52
N ARG A 460 -5.75 -27.19 18.45
CA ARG A 460 -6.76 -26.18 18.76
C ARG A 460 -6.84 -25.17 17.62
N VAL A 461 -8.03 -24.70 17.25
CA VAL A 461 -8.17 -23.72 16.16
C VAL A 461 -9.01 -22.53 16.58
N LEU A 462 -8.46 -21.33 16.46
CA LEU A 462 -9.17 -20.08 16.65
C LEU A 462 -9.41 -19.44 15.29
N VAL A 463 -10.66 -19.08 15.01
CA VAL A 463 -11.03 -18.44 13.75
C VAL A 463 -11.52 -17.02 14.05
N HIS A 464 -10.94 -16.04 13.38
CA HIS A 464 -11.28 -14.65 13.50
C HIS A 464 -11.63 -14.06 12.13
N GLY A 465 -12.44 -13.00 12.15
CA GLY A 465 -12.68 -12.16 10.97
C GLY A 465 -11.55 -11.14 10.80
N PHE A 466 -11.93 -9.87 10.70
CA PHE A 466 -10.97 -8.78 10.77
C PHE A 466 -10.56 -8.53 12.23
N VAL A 467 -9.26 -8.36 12.48
CA VAL A 467 -8.70 -8.06 13.81
C VAL A 467 -7.98 -6.71 13.78
N GLY A 468 -8.19 -5.91 14.83
CA GLY A 468 -7.53 -4.60 14.98
C GLY A 468 -6.13 -4.68 15.60
N ASN A 469 -5.85 -5.74 16.36
CA ASN A 469 -4.66 -5.96 17.16
C ASN A 469 -3.72 -7.03 16.54
N MET A 470 -3.42 -6.91 15.24
CA MET A 470 -2.63 -7.92 14.52
C MET A 470 -1.23 -8.11 15.12
N GLY A 471 -0.61 -7.04 15.62
CA GLY A 471 0.69 -7.09 16.29
C GLY A 471 0.72 -8.03 17.48
N GLU A 472 -0.37 -8.14 18.24
CA GLU A 472 -0.49 -9.04 19.40
C GLU A 472 -0.57 -10.50 18.94
N TRP A 473 -1.39 -10.79 17.92
CA TRP A 473 -1.49 -12.13 17.32
C TRP A 473 -0.18 -12.59 16.72
N MET A 474 0.54 -11.69 16.05
CA MET A 474 1.88 -11.95 15.54
C MET A 474 2.87 -12.19 16.69
N ALA A 475 2.83 -11.39 17.75
CA ALA A 475 3.74 -11.56 18.88
C ALA A 475 3.52 -12.87 19.66
N ALA A 476 2.30 -13.44 19.61
CA ALA A 476 1.98 -14.74 20.19
C ALA A 476 2.36 -15.95 19.30
N ALA A 477 2.63 -15.73 18.01
CA ALA A 477 2.85 -16.80 17.04
C ALA A 477 4.32 -17.27 16.99
N ASP A 478 4.53 -18.52 16.58
CA ASP A 478 5.84 -19.10 16.28
C ASP A 478 6.18 -19.01 14.78
N ALA A 479 5.17 -18.99 13.92
CA ALA A 479 5.30 -18.87 12.47
C ALA A 479 4.03 -18.26 11.88
N ILE A 480 4.16 -17.63 10.71
CA ILE A 480 3.05 -17.07 9.96
C ILE A 480 2.97 -17.69 8.55
N ILE A 481 1.75 -18.06 8.13
CA ILE A 481 1.43 -18.45 6.76
C ILE A 481 0.66 -17.29 6.13
N THR A 482 1.19 -16.75 5.03
CA THR A 482 0.55 -15.62 4.35
C THR A 482 0.93 -15.51 2.89
N LYS A 483 0.22 -14.67 2.12
CA LYS A 483 0.66 -14.26 0.78
C LYS A 483 1.87 -13.34 0.88
N ALA A 484 2.58 -13.14 -0.22
CA ALA A 484 3.75 -12.25 -0.29
C ALA A 484 3.40 -10.75 -0.27
N GLY A 485 2.49 -10.34 0.62
CA GLY A 485 2.11 -8.95 0.83
C GLY A 485 3.22 -8.19 1.56
N PRO A 486 3.72 -7.07 1.01
CA PRO A 486 4.91 -6.39 1.55
C PRO A 486 4.70 -5.87 2.98
N GLY A 487 3.50 -5.34 3.28
CA GLY A 487 3.14 -4.90 4.63
C GLY A 487 3.16 -6.02 5.67
N THR A 488 2.54 -7.17 5.36
CA THR A 488 2.51 -8.33 6.28
C THR A 488 3.91 -8.92 6.45
N ILE A 489 4.74 -8.93 5.40
CA ILE A 489 6.14 -9.35 5.51
C ILE A 489 6.90 -8.41 6.45
N ALA A 490 6.81 -7.09 6.24
CA ALA A 490 7.49 -6.12 7.11
C ALA A 490 7.05 -6.27 8.58
N GLU A 491 5.75 -6.38 8.84
CA GLU A 491 5.19 -6.61 10.17
C GLU A 491 5.71 -7.92 10.80
N ALA A 492 5.72 -9.02 10.05
CA ALA A 492 6.23 -10.31 10.53
C ALA A 492 7.73 -10.26 10.86
N LEU A 493 8.53 -9.59 10.04
CA LEU A 493 9.97 -9.38 10.30
C LEU A 493 10.16 -8.57 11.58
N THR A 494 9.38 -7.50 11.79
CA THR A 494 9.46 -6.78 13.07
C THR A 494 9.14 -7.68 14.26
N ARG A 495 8.25 -8.66 14.15
CA ARG A 495 7.95 -9.58 15.27
C ARG A 495 8.88 -10.80 15.35
N GLY A 496 9.88 -10.91 14.47
CA GLY A 496 10.76 -12.09 14.45
C GLY A 496 10.00 -13.36 14.08
N LEU A 497 9.05 -13.27 13.16
CA LEU A 497 8.24 -14.40 12.71
C LEU A 497 8.79 -15.00 11.42
N PRO A 498 9.14 -16.30 11.41
CA PRO A 498 9.37 -17.07 10.20
C PRO A 498 8.13 -17.10 9.30
N ILE A 499 8.33 -16.88 7.99
CA ILE A 499 7.27 -16.59 7.03
C ILE A 499 7.12 -17.72 6.01
N MET A 500 6.01 -18.44 6.04
CA MET A 500 5.63 -19.41 5.00
C MET A 500 4.76 -18.71 3.96
N LEU A 501 5.35 -18.38 2.82
CA LEU A 501 4.64 -17.75 1.71
C LEU A 501 3.77 -18.79 0.98
N SER A 502 2.47 -18.49 0.88
CA SER A 502 1.46 -19.36 0.25
C SER A 502 1.14 -19.00 -1.20
N GLY A 503 1.52 -17.80 -1.62
CA GLY A 503 1.22 -17.25 -2.95
C GLY A 503 1.59 -15.78 -3.06
N PHE A 504 1.42 -15.20 -4.24
CA PHE A 504 1.70 -13.80 -4.55
C PHE A 504 0.85 -13.33 -5.71
N LEU A 505 0.62 -12.01 -5.81
CA LEU A 505 0.11 -11.38 -7.02
C LEU A 505 1.22 -11.28 -8.09
N PRO A 506 1.07 -11.90 -9.28
CA PRO A 506 2.09 -11.87 -10.33
C PRO A 506 2.53 -10.46 -10.71
N GLY A 507 3.83 -10.26 -10.95
CA GLY A 507 4.42 -8.94 -11.18
C GLY A 507 4.59 -8.10 -9.91
N GLN A 508 3.48 -7.78 -9.21
CA GLN A 508 3.49 -6.85 -8.06
C GLN A 508 4.18 -7.43 -6.80
N GLU A 509 3.83 -8.66 -6.41
CA GLU A 509 4.33 -9.28 -5.17
C GLU A 509 5.37 -10.38 -5.46
N GLU A 510 5.62 -10.69 -6.73
CA GLU A 510 6.52 -11.76 -7.16
C GLU A 510 7.96 -11.56 -6.66
N GLY A 511 8.46 -10.32 -6.71
CA GLY A 511 9.78 -9.97 -6.18
C GLY A 511 9.90 -10.09 -4.65
N ASN A 512 8.79 -10.15 -3.90
CA ASN A 512 8.83 -10.28 -2.45
C ASN A 512 9.19 -11.72 -2.00
N VAL A 513 9.05 -12.71 -2.89
CA VAL A 513 9.42 -14.10 -2.61
C VAL A 513 10.92 -14.27 -2.36
N PRO A 514 11.83 -13.89 -3.29
CA PRO A 514 13.27 -13.99 -3.06
C PRO A 514 13.71 -13.16 -1.85
N TYR A 515 13.08 -12.00 -1.59
CA TYR A 515 13.39 -11.23 -0.38
C TYR A 515 13.21 -12.03 0.93
N VAL A 516 12.19 -12.90 1.01
CA VAL A 516 11.97 -13.77 2.18
C VAL A 516 12.89 -15.00 2.17
N VAL A 517 13.04 -15.64 1.01
CA VAL A 517 13.78 -16.90 0.88
C VAL A 517 15.29 -16.69 0.99
N ASP A 518 15.84 -15.72 0.27
CA ASP A 518 17.29 -15.52 0.16
C ASP A 518 17.88 -14.95 1.45
N ASN A 519 17.09 -14.20 2.23
CA ASN A 519 17.48 -13.76 3.57
C ASN A 519 17.31 -14.86 4.64
N GLY A 520 16.82 -16.05 4.27
CA GLY A 520 16.67 -17.18 5.19
C GLY A 520 15.69 -16.92 6.34
N VAL A 521 14.65 -16.11 6.09
CA VAL A 521 13.60 -15.73 7.06
C VAL A 521 12.28 -16.45 6.79
N GLY A 522 12.23 -17.32 5.79
CA GLY A 522 11.04 -18.07 5.43
C GLY A 522 11.22 -18.94 4.21
N GLU A 523 10.11 -19.52 3.75
CA GLU A 523 10.04 -20.38 2.56
C GLU A 523 8.84 -20.02 1.69
N TYR A 524 8.87 -20.44 0.43
CA TYR A 524 7.72 -20.39 -0.47
C TYR A 524 7.30 -21.80 -0.87
N ARG A 525 6.05 -22.16 -0.59
CA ARG A 525 5.46 -23.45 -0.97
C ARG A 525 4.12 -23.20 -1.66
N ARG A 526 3.89 -23.91 -2.78
CA ARG A 526 2.63 -23.81 -3.53
C ARG A 526 1.68 -24.94 -3.14
N GLY A 527 0.47 -24.56 -2.76
CA GLY A 527 -0.63 -25.48 -2.50
C GLY A 527 -0.73 -25.91 -1.03
N PRO A 528 -1.94 -26.25 -0.56
CA PRO A 528 -2.19 -26.52 0.86
C PRO A 528 -1.31 -27.62 1.47
N GLU A 529 -1.14 -28.75 0.80
CA GLU A 529 -0.38 -29.89 1.35
C GLU A 529 1.12 -29.59 1.46
N ALA A 530 1.70 -28.91 0.47
CA ALA A 530 3.12 -28.54 0.51
C ALA A 530 3.40 -27.50 1.61
N ILE A 531 2.47 -26.56 1.80
CA ILE A 531 2.53 -25.59 2.91
C ILE A 531 2.43 -26.31 4.26
N ALA A 532 1.45 -27.21 4.40
CA ALA A 532 1.26 -27.98 5.64
C ALA A 532 2.49 -28.83 5.97
N GLN A 533 3.10 -29.45 4.97
CA GLN A 533 4.32 -30.23 5.12
C GLN A 533 5.53 -29.37 5.52
N GLY A 534 5.72 -28.20 4.89
CA GLY A 534 6.79 -27.28 5.28
C GLY A 534 6.63 -26.76 6.72
N ILE A 535 5.40 -26.47 7.16
CA ILE A 535 5.13 -26.11 8.56
C ILE A 535 5.44 -27.29 9.50
N ALA A 536 5.09 -28.52 9.12
CA ALA A 536 5.41 -29.70 9.92
C ALA A 536 6.93 -29.89 10.08
N GLU A 537 7.70 -29.67 9.01
CA GLU A 537 9.16 -29.69 9.03
C GLU A 537 9.73 -28.64 9.98
N TRP A 538 9.20 -27.41 9.94
CA TRP A 538 9.60 -26.35 10.87
C TRP A 538 9.25 -26.66 12.32
N MET A 539 8.10 -27.30 12.57
CA MET A 539 7.70 -27.68 13.92
C MET A 539 8.49 -28.88 14.46
N ALA A 540 9.08 -29.69 13.58
CA ALA A 540 9.97 -30.79 13.95
C ALA A 540 11.39 -30.32 14.31
N ASP A 541 11.83 -29.18 13.79
CA ASP A 541 13.15 -28.59 14.02
C ASP A 541 13.05 -27.19 14.65
N GLU A 542 13.01 -27.17 15.97
CA GLU A 542 12.88 -25.94 16.77
C GLU A 542 14.10 -25.03 16.65
N GLU A 543 15.29 -25.60 16.48
CA GLU A 543 16.51 -24.83 16.34
C GLU A 543 16.48 -24.03 15.04
N ARG A 544 16.14 -24.69 13.94
CA ARG A 544 15.96 -24.05 12.64
C ARG A 544 14.89 -22.96 12.68
N LEU A 545 13.74 -23.22 13.33
CA LEU A 545 12.67 -22.24 13.46
C LEU A 545 13.11 -20.99 14.23
N LEU A 546 13.84 -21.17 15.34
CA LEU A 546 14.37 -20.06 16.13
C LEU A 546 15.47 -19.28 15.40
N GLN A 547 16.33 -19.95 14.62
CA GLN A 547 17.31 -19.27 13.78
C GLN A 547 16.63 -18.39 12.71
N MET A 548 15.59 -18.88 12.05
CA MET A 548 14.79 -18.08 11.12
C MET A 548 14.14 -16.88 11.84
N ALA A 549 13.63 -17.07 13.06
CA ALA A 549 13.01 -16.02 13.85
C ALA A 549 14.00 -14.90 14.23
N VAL A 550 15.21 -15.27 14.62
CA VAL A 550 16.31 -14.32 14.90
C VAL A 550 16.68 -13.53 13.65
N ARG A 551 16.88 -14.21 12.51
CA ARG A 551 17.15 -13.55 11.23
C ARG A 551 16.02 -12.60 10.84
N ALA A 552 14.76 -13.02 11.01
CA ALA A 552 13.59 -12.20 10.73
C ALA A 552 13.61 -10.91 11.57
N ARG A 553 13.90 -11.02 12.86
CA ARG A 553 13.96 -9.87 13.78
C ARG A 553 15.13 -8.94 13.46
N ARG A 554 16.29 -9.48 13.04
CA ARG A 554 17.46 -8.69 12.59
C ARG A 554 17.20 -7.95 11.28
N LEU A 555 16.45 -8.56 10.36
CA LEU A 555 16.07 -7.94 9.09
C LEU A 555 14.95 -6.91 9.25
N GLY A 556 14.11 -7.06 10.27
CA GLY A 556 13.01 -6.15 10.58
C GLY A 556 13.49 -4.72 10.86
N ARG A 557 12.79 -3.74 10.28
CA ARG A 557 13.06 -2.31 10.45
C ARG A 557 11.91 -1.62 11.19
N PRO A 558 11.72 -1.85 12.51
CA PRO A 558 10.60 -1.28 13.25
C PRO A 558 10.63 0.26 13.24
N HIS A 559 11.80 0.90 13.21
CA HIS A 559 11.91 2.37 13.24
C HIS A 559 11.61 3.06 11.90
N ALA A 560 11.39 2.30 10.80
CA ALA A 560 11.20 2.85 9.47
C ALA A 560 10.09 3.93 9.42
N THR A 561 8.94 3.66 10.05
CA THR A 561 7.81 4.60 10.07
C THR A 561 8.17 5.91 10.78
N TYR A 562 8.91 5.81 11.90
CA TYR A 562 9.31 6.98 12.68
C TYR A 562 10.36 7.82 11.95
N GLU A 563 11.37 7.17 11.34
CA GLU A 563 12.41 7.85 10.55
C GLU A 563 11.83 8.57 9.34
N ILE A 564 10.95 7.90 8.58
CA ILE A 564 10.24 8.50 7.44
C ILE A 564 9.36 9.66 7.93
N GLY A 565 8.63 9.47 9.04
CA GLY A 565 7.80 10.52 9.64
C GLY A 565 8.62 11.76 10.04
N ARG A 566 9.79 11.57 10.64
CA ARG A 566 10.69 12.65 11.04
C ARG A 566 11.17 13.43 9.83
N GLU A 567 11.68 12.76 8.80
CA GLU A 567 12.18 13.45 7.61
C GLU A 567 11.04 14.16 6.84
N VAL A 568 9.84 13.58 6.78
CA VAL A 568 8.66 14.26 6.23
C VAL A 568 8.32 15.53 7.02
N VAL A 569 8.38 15.48 8.35
CA VAL A 569 8.16 16.65 9.22
C VAL A 569 9.21 17.72 8.99
N ASP A 570 10.49 17.33 8.93
CA ASP A 570 11.61 18.26 8.75
C ASP A 570 11.52 18.96 7.39
N MET A 571 11.30 18.20 6.31
CA MET A 571 11.10 18.76 4.97
C MET A 571 9.91 19.74 4.92
N ALA A 572 8.80 19.43 5.59
CA ALA A 572 7.62 20.30 5.62
C ALA A 572 7.86 21.61 6.39
N ARG A 573 8.83 21.64 7.32
CA ARG A 573 9.21 22.84 8.09
C ARG A 573 10.24 23.69 7.38
N GLU A 574 11.17 23.06 6.67
CA GLU A 574 12.28 23.73 5.98
C GLU A 574 11.84 24.39 4.67
N TRP A 575 10.84 23.83 4.00
CA TRP A 575 10.39 24.32 2.70
C TRP A 575 9.40 25.49 2.84
N PRO A 576 9.33 26.41 1.85
CA PRO A 576 8.43 27.56 1.89
C PRO A 576 6.93 27.22 2.02
N GLY A 577 6.54 26.00 1.66
CA GLY A 577 5.16 25.55 1.71
C GLY A 577 4.25 26.17 0.65
N TYR A 578 2.95 25.87 0.75
CA TYR A 578 1.95 26.40 -0.17
C TYR A 578 1.71 27.89 0.09
N PRO A 579 1.61 28.75 -0.94
CA PRO A 579 1.37 30.19 -0.74
C PRO A 579 0.06 30.51 -0.01
N ASP A 580 0.12 31.41 0.97
CA ASP A 580 -1.06 31.77 1.78
C ASP A 580 -2.08 32.68 1.05
N THR A 581 -1.65 33.46 0.05
CA THR A 581 -2.48 34.42 -0.69
C THR A 581 -2.81 33.96 -2.11
N ALA A 582 -4.06 34.19 -2.54
CA ALA A 582 -4.54 33.82 -3.88
C ALA A 582 -3.80 34.56 -5.01
N GLU A 583 -3.41 35.81 -4.77
CA GLU A 583 -2.65 36.63 -5.73
C GLU A 583 -1.25 36.05 -6.02
N VAL A 584 -0.62 35.40 -5.04
CA VAL A 584 0.68 34.73 -5.24
C VAL A 584 0.49 33.44 -6.05
N VAL A 585 -0.62 32.72 -5.89
CA VAL A 585 -0.93 31.53 -6.70
C VAL A 585 -1.14 31.92 -8.16
N ASP A 586 -1.95 32.95 -8.43
CA ASP A 586 -2.21 33.44 -9.79
C ASP A 586 -0.94 34.03 -10.44
N GLY A 587 -0.09 34.72 -9.65
CA GLY A 587 1.20 35.26 -10.10
C GLY A 587 2.23 34.16 -10.43
N ILE A 588 2.28 33.09 -9.63
CA ILE A 588 3.14 31.93 -9.90
C ILE A 588 2.65 31.17 -11.14
N GLU A 589 1.34 30.94 -11.27
CA GLU A 589 0.74 30.31 -12.46
C GLU A 589 0.99 31.13 -13.74
N ALA A 590 0.94 32.46 -13.65
CA ALA A 590 1.24 33.36 -14.77
C ALA A 590 2.73 33.34 -15.16
N ALA A 591 3.64 33.26 -14.18
CA ALA A 591 5.09 33.23 -14.40
C ALA A 591 5.59 31.88 -14.94
N HIS A 592 4.89 30.77 -14.69
CA HIS A 592 5.29 29.41 -15.09
C HIS A 592 4.56 28.86 -16.32
N ARG A 593 4.04 29.72 -17.22
CA ARG A 593 3.50 29.26 -18.52
C ARG A 593 4.57 28.45 -19.27
N PRO A 594 4.41 27.13 -19.44
CA PRO A 594 5.39 26.35 -20.17
C PRO A 594 5.37 26.76 -21.64
N ALA A 595 6.55 26.80 -22.28
CA ALA A 595 6.64 26.84 -23.73
C ALA A 595 5.81 25.68 -24.32
N PRO A 596 5.10 25.86 -25.44
CA PRO A 596 4.26 24.82 -26.01
C PRO A 596 5.14 23.60 -26.38
N GLU A 597 4.98 22.49 -25.64
CA GLU A 597 5.65 21.21 -25.92
C GLU A 597 5.34 20.76 -27.37
N GLN A 598 6.39 20.65 -28.19
CA GLN A 598 6.28 20.58 -29.66
C GLN A 598 6.07 19.16 -30.22
N HIS A 599 5.86 18.13 -29.39
CA HIS A 599 5.82 16.75 -29.91
C HIS A 599 4.53 16.46 -30.73
N PRO A 600 4.62 15.92 -31.96
CA PRO A 600 3.46 15.69 -32.84
C PRO A 600 2.40 14.75 -32.25
N VAL A 601 2.84 13.73 -31.50
CA VAL A 601 1.99 12.76 -30.79
C VAL A 601 1.09 13.45 -29.76
N ASP A 602 1.59 14.51 -29.12
CA ASP A 602 0.85 15.25 -28.10
C ASP A 602 -0.29 16.08 -28.71
N ARG A 603 -0.18 16.52 -29.98
CA ARG A 603 -1.29 17.23 -30.65
C ARG A 603 -2.46 16.30 -30.93
N GLY A 604 -2.19 15.07 -31.38
CA GLY A 604 -3.20 14.03 -31.60
C GLY A 604 -3.89 13.61 -30.31
N LEU A 605 -3.10 13.29 -29.28
CA LEU A 605 -3.59 12.93 -27.94
C LEU A 605 -4.39 14.08 -27.31
N ARG A 606 -3.97 15.34 -27.45
CA ARG A 606 -4.72 16.52 -26.97
C ARG A 606 -6.04 16.72 -27.71
N ARG A 607 -6.11 16.43 -29.02
CA ARG A 607 -7.36 16.48 -29.78
C ARG A 607 -8.33 15.40 -29.29
N TRP A 608 -7.85 14.18 -29.10
CA TRP A 608 -8.64 13.08 -28.56
C TRP A 608 -9.09 13.32 -27.10
N ALA A 609 -8.20 13.79 -26.24
CA ALA A 609 -8.48 14.17 -24.86
C ALA A 609 -9.55 15.26 -24.73
N ARG A 610 -9.61 16.20 -25.68
CA ARG A 610 -10.70 17.18 -25.78
C ARG A 610 -12.03 16.50 -26.12
N THR A 611 -12.01 15.54 -27.04
CA THR A 611 -13.17 14.70 -27.36
C THR A 611 -13.62 13.85 -26.17
N ALA A 612 -12.70 13.20 -25.44
CA ALA A 612 -13.01 12.43 -24.24
C ALA A 612 -13.62 13.29 -23.13
N ARG A 613 -13.14 14.53 -22.94
CA ARG A 613 -13.77 15.52 -22.04
C ARG A 613 -15.18 15.90 -22.46
N ALA A 614 -15.44 16.04 -23.76
CA ALA A 614 -16.77 16.33 -24.29
C ALA A 614 -17.73 15.14 -24.05
N ILE A 615 -17.26 13.91 -24.25
CA ILE A 615 -18.01 12.67 -23.99
C ILE A 615 -18.30 12.50 -22.49
N GLY A 616 -17.31 12.74 -21.63
CA GLY A 616 -17.46 12.68 -20.17
C GLY A 616 -18.46 13.70 -19.62
N LYS A 617 -18.57 14.89 -20.25
CA LYS A 617 -19.63 15.87 -19.94
C LYS A 617 -21.01 15.44 -20.45
N ALA A 618 -21.09 14.82 -21.63
CA ALA A 618 -22.34 14.34 -22.21
C ALA A 618 -22.95 13.14 -21.44
N GLY A 619 -22.13 12.38 -20.71
CA GLY A 619 -22.58 11.28 -19.85
C GLY A 619 -23.32 11.69 -18.57
N MET A 620 -23.37 12.99 -18.22
CA MET A 620 -24.00 13.48 -16.98
C MET A 620 -25.51 13.75 -17.07
N GLY A 621 -26.17 13.40 -18.17
CA GLY A 621 -27.63 13.52 -18.31
C GLY A 621 -28.26 12.22 -18.77
N ARG A 622 -28.68 11.35 -17.84
CA ARG A 622 -29.63 10.26 -18.16
C ARG A 622 -30.73 10.15 -17.10
N GLY A 623 -31.81 10.89 -17.32
CA GLY A 623 -33.16 10.34 -17.16
C GLY A 623 -33.49 9.42 -18.35
N PRO A 624 -34.47 8.53 -18.26
CA PRO A 624 -34.62 7.39 -19.16
C PRO A 624 -35.04 7.85 -20.57
N MET A 625 -34.22 7.56 -21.59
CA MET A 625 -34.63 7.73 -22.98
C MET A 625 -35.57 6.58 -23.36
N ALA A 626 -36.80 6.97 -23.72
CA ALA A 626 -37.73 6.15 -24.49
C ALA A 626 -37.13 5.79 -25.85
N MET A 627 -37.33 4.55 -26.28
CA MET A 627 -37.00 4.08 -27.61
C MET A 627 -37.89 4.77 -28.66
N GLY A 628 -37.29 5.52 -29.57
CA GLY A 628 -37.93 6.13 -30.73
C GLY A 628 -37.19 5.76 -32.01
N ALA A 629 -37.88 5.01 -32.86
CA ALA A 629 -37.52 4.48 -34.18
C ALA A 629 -36.47 5.25 -35.02
N CYS A 630 -35.41 4.55 -35.44
CA CYS A 630 -34.62 4.93 -36.62
C CYS A 630 -35.25 4.32 -37.88
N ARG A 631 -35.65 5.19 -38.81
CA ARG A 631 -36.04 4.83 -40.18
C ARG A 631 -34.81 4.37 -40.97
N ALA A 632 -34.94 3.24 -41.65
CA ALA A 632 -33.98 2.72 -42.62
C ALA A 632 -33.90 3.62 -43.87
N ARG A 633 -32.68 3.80 -44.40
CA ARG A 633 -32.46 4.19 -45.81
C ARG A 633 -31.35 3.32 -46.41
N SER A 634 -31.82 2.38 -47.24
CA SER A 634 -31.31 1.94 -48.55
C SER A 634 -29.80 1.90 -48.82
N VAL A 635 -29.33 0.66 -48.97
CA VAL A 635 -28.15 0.19 -49.69
C VAL A 635 -28.33 0.37 -51.22
N PRO A 636 -27.28 0.70 -51.99
CA PRO A 636 -27.19 0.35 -53.40
C PRO A 636 -26.29 -0.89 -53.59
N GLN A 637 -26.81 -1.84 -54.36
CA GLN A 637 -26.18 -3.08 -54.86
C GLN A 637 -25.75 -2.86 -56.34
N PRO A 638 -24.99 -3.76 -56.98
CA PRO A 638 -23.59 -3.53 -57.38
C PRO A 638 -23.36 -3.58 -58.90
N VAL A 639 -22.17 -3.18 -59.32
CA VAL A 639 -21.42 -3.74 -60.47
C VAL A 639 -19.95 -3.83 -60.07
#